data_AF-A0AAQ0IFM8-F1
#
_entry.id   AF-A0AAQ0IFM8-F1
#
_cell.length_a   1.000
_cell.length_b   1.000
_cell.length_c   1.000
_cell.angle_alpha   90.00
_cell.angle_beta   90.00
_cell.angle_gamma   90.00
#
_symmetry.space_group_name_H-M   'P 1'
#
loop_
_entity.id
_entity.type
_entity.pdbx_description
1 polymer ?
#
loop_
_entity_poly.entity_id
_entity_poly.type
_entity_poly.pdbx_seq_one_letter_code
_entity_poly.pdbx_strand_id
1 'polypeptide(L)'
;MNGNYSVIDLFCGAGGLSRGFFDEGFEIVLGIDNNEMALNTFAKNHGDTLAINLDLYKKENLKKISEEFSRHSKKLDVLIGGPPCQGFSLAGKREEDDERNILYKAMVKLAEIMKPRVIVLENVPGMLTLYNGEAKQRIFEDFENLGYKMSVQILYAPEFGIPQIRKRAFFVGLLNEKDAFIFPKPEYNENEYVTTEEAISDLPALVDIYGEELQQYEVEPQSEYQKEMRANSKVINNHIGTLHSEKTKKMIALVPEGKNHKSLPKEYQGIYKYNEALTRYHSKKPSLTINTGHRSHFHYKYNRIPTVRESARLQSFPDDFIFYGNKTFQYPNARNLNNFKEVINDGIQIAPLREIVKILFLGTQMLGSDFYLTKEEIVNYIFYNDNKAKKSNPNRGDILKEILEFRKTGVLESSIAPEKDRNWNQEDRQINELLSILVWSDFVRKDGGKYSLCINLDDSTSYKSDLLDIVIYDEYWEYPEKTPKLDELRASYYEYVDSQIPKKKVESIQLEKNIKINKLEKTIQNLYFGAPGTGKSYAVTELIKKCYPDVEEKENPFIFKTTVYQDYSYYNFVGSIMPSSKNEEITYEFKPGIFTQALAKALLYKDNDIFLVLEEMSRGNVASIFGDIFQLLDRDSSGESEYVINNNLISTFLKRKGIENDKVFLPSNLHILGTVNTSDQNVNVIDTAFKRRFGFIYVDVKPVFNADGFPLNSYEFSLGDDFIFEWNKLYMSLNKFITEILELPEDKQIGQFFIKFENNVDKYCYEEIQNKLLHYLWDDVQSASFISSERIFKSKYKTFSSLYEGFKNRENVFSEKFLEIYKHF
;
A
#
# COMPACT_ATOMS: atom_id res chain seq x y z
N MET A 1 -17.22 36.56 4.81
CA MET A 1 -18.31 36.18 5.74
C MET A 1 -17.63 35.66 6.99
N ASN A 2 -17.92 36.20 8.18
CA ASN A 2 -17.40 35.62 9.42
C ASN A 2 -18.23 34.37 9.71
N GLY A 3 -17.72 33.19 9.35
CA GLY A 3 -18.37 31.93 9.72
C GLY A 3 -18.43 31.82 11.24
N ASN A 4 -19.62 31.65 11.78
CA ASN A 4 -19.83 31.69 13.24
C ASN A 4 -19.41 30.38 13.94
N TYR A 5 -19.18 29.30 13.19
CA TYR A 5 -18.84 27.99 13.73
C TYR A 5 -17.67 27.37 12.97
N SER A 6 -16.65 26.94 13.71
CA SER A 6 -15.44 26.35 13.13
C SER A 6 -15.57 24.84 12.96
N VAL A 7 -15.08 24.33 11.83
CA VAL A 7 -15.21 22.93 11.42
C VAL A 7 -13.84 22.32 11.11
N ILE A 8 -13.63 21.09 11.54
CA ILE A 8 -12.57 20.21 11.03
C ILE A 8 -13.22 19.05 10.28
N ASP A 9 -12.76 18.78 9.06
CA ASP A 9 -13.16 17.62 8.26
C ASP A 9 -12.04 16.57 8.25
N LEU A 10 -12.29 15.42 8.89
CA LEU A 10 -11.41 14.26 8.83
C LEU A 10 -11.85 13.32 7.71
N PHE A 11 -10.88 12.76 6.99
CA PHE A 11 -11.15 11.95 5.79
C PHE A 11 -11.87 12.79 4.72
N CYS A 12 -11.42 14.04 4.55
CA CYS A 12 -12.19 15.04 3.81
C CYS A 12 -12.29 14.73 2.31
N GLY A 13 -11.38 13.91 1.76
CA GLY A 13 -11.30 13.65 0.33
C GLY A 13 -11.25 14.96 -0.46
N ALA A 14 -12.07 15.09 -1.49
CA ALA A 14 -12.21 16.33 -2.26
C ALA A 14 -12.99 17.43 -1.51
N GLY A 15 -13.63 17.11 -0.37
CA GLY A 15 -14.42 18.03 0.44
C GLY A 15 -15.91 18.05 0.12
N GLY A 16 -16.48 16.91 -0.31
CA GLY A 16 -17.91 16.83 -0.59
C GLY A 16 -18.78 17.02 0.66
N LEU A 17 -18.35 16.48 1.81
CA LEU A 17 -19.07 16.64 3.07
C LEU A 17 -18.92 18.06 3.62
N SER A 18 -17.69 18.58 3.70
CA SER A 18 -17.40 19.95 4.13
C SER A 18 -18.02 21.02 3.24
N ARG A 19 -18.22 20.76 1.95
CA ARG A 19 -18.80 21.76 1.03
C ARG A 19 -20.21 22.16 1.45
N GLY A 20 -21.05 21.22 1.90
CA GLY A 20 -22.37 21.56 2.40
C GLY A 20 -22.33 22.48 3.64
N PHE A 21 -21.39 22.24 4.55
CA PHE A 21 -21.18 23.14 5.70
C PHE A 21 -20.66 24.51 5.26
N PHE A 22 -19.73 24.53 4.31
CA PHE A 22 -19.16 25.76 3.75
C PHE A 22 -20.23 26.63 3.08
N ASP A 23 -21.12 26.02 2.27
CA ASP A 23 -22.21 26.72 1.58
C ASP A 23 -23.25 27.28 2.57
N GLU A 24 -23.47 26.61 3.71
CA GLU A 24 -24.28 27.10 4.84
C GLU A 24 -23.56 28.13 5.74
N GLY A 25 -22.36 28.57 5.35
CA GLY A 25 -21.62 29.64 6.01
C GLY A 25 -20.81 29.20 7.24
N PHE A 26 -20.56 27.90 7.43
CA PHE A 26 -19.60 27.43 8.43
C PHE A 26 -18.16 27.71 7.96
N GLU A 27 -17.28 27.93 8.92
CA GLU A 27 -15.86 28.11 8.63
C GLU A 27 -15.15 26.75 8.69
N ILE A 28 -14.80 26.22 7.52
CA ILE A 28 -13.93 25.05 7.44
C ILE A 28 -12.51 25.53 7.74
N VAL A 29 -11.90 25.04 8.82
CA VAL A 29 -10.57 25.47 9.25
C VAL A 29 -9.52 24.52 8.72
N LEU A 30 -9.72 23.21 8.95
CA LEU A 30 -8.80 22.16 8.52
C LEU A 30 -9.54 21.05 7.76
N GLY A 31 -8.94 20.58 6.66
CA GLY A 31 -9.29 19.33 5.99
C GLY A 31 -8.13 18.35 6.05
N ILE A 32 -8.36 17.14 6.54
CA ILE A 32 -7.33 16.11 6.69
C ILE A 32 -7.67 14.89 5.85
N ASP A 33 -6.72 14.51 4.99
CA ASP A 33 -6.76 13.27 4.21
C ASP A 33 -5.33 12.79 3.97
N ASN A 34 -5.15 11.57 3.45
CA ASN A 34 -3.83 11.07 3.03
C ASN A 34 -3.66 11.08 1.50
N ASN A 35 -4.68 11.50 0.76
CA ASN A 35 -4.66 11.66 -0.68
C ASN A 35 -4.41 13.12 -1.07
N GLU A 36 -3.19 13.40 -1.51
CA GLU A 36 -2.74 14.73 -1.91
C GLU A 36 -3.55 15.35 -3.06
N MET A 37 -4.00 14.55 -4.04
CA MET A 37 -4.82 15.07 -5.14
C MET A 37 -6.20 15.50 -4.66
N ALA A 38 -6.78 14.73 -3.74
CA ALA A 38 -8.05 15.06 -3.12
C ALA A 38 -7.91 16.35 -2.30
N LEU A 39 -6.81 16.49 -1.54
CA LEU A 39 -6.49 17.70 -0.77
C LEU A 39 -6.25 18.93 -1.64
N ASN A 40 -5.65 18.79 -2.83
CA ASN A 40 -5.52 19.90 -3.77
C ASN A 40 -6.89 20.37 -4.26
N THR A 41 -7.78 19.42 -4.61
CA THR A 41 -9.17 19.76 -4.93
C THR A 41 -9.86 20.44 -3.74
N PHE A 42 -9.72 19.88 -2.54
CA PHE A 42 -10.29 20.43 -1.32
C PHE A 42 -9.84 21.88 -1.10
N ALA A 43 -8.54 22.15 -1.08
CA ALA A 43 -7.97 23.48 -0.82
C ALA A 43 -8.48 24.52 -1.83
N LYS A 44 -8.53 24.17 -3.13
CA LYS A 44 -8.98 25.09 -4.18
C LYS A 44 -10.48 25.41 -4.13
N ASN A 45 -11.28 24.58 -3.46
CA ASN A 45 -12.74 24.76 -3.35
C ASN A 45 -13.21 25.23 -1.97
N HIS A 46 -12.30 25.42 -1.01
CA HIS A 46 -12.62 25.80 0.38
C HIS A 46 -11.89 27.06 0.84
N GLY A 47 -11.56 27.98 -0.09
CA GLY A 47 -10.97 29.28 0.24
C GLY A 47 -9.64 29.18 1.00
N ASP A 48 -9.55 29.83 2.17
CA ASP A 48 -8.35 29.87 3.02
C ASP A 48 -8.21 28.63 3.94
N THR A 49 -9.03 27.60 3.76
CA THR A 49 -8.97 26.37 4.57
C THR A 49 -7.62 25.68 4.40
N LEU A 50 -7.00 25.25 5.51
CA LEU A 50 -5.75 24.51 5.47
C LEU A 50 -5.99 23.01 5.21
N ALA A 51 -5.52 22.53 4.07
CA ALA A 51 -5.50 21.11 3.73
C ALA A 51 -4.22 20.45 4.25
N ILE A 52 -4.32 19.37 5.03
CA ILE A 52 -3.18 18.72 5.66
C ILE A 52 -3.11 17.25 5.25
N ASN A 53 -1.99 16.86 4.64
CA ASN A 53 -1.72 15.48 4.28
C ASN A 53 -1.22 14.70 5.51
N LEU A 54 -2.13 13.97 6.18
CA LEU A 54 -1.80 13.14 7.33
C LEU A 54 -2.51 11.79 7.27
N ASP A 55 -1.78 10.77 7.71
CA ASP A 55 -2.34 9.45 7.96
C ASP A 55 -3.02 9.41 9.34
N LEU A 56 -4.35 9.28 9.35
CA LEU A 56 -5.18 9.25 10.56
C LEU A 56 -5.12 7.92 11.32
N TYR A 57 -4.41 6.89 10.82
CA TYR A 57 -4.07 5.70 11.60
C TYR A 57 -3.04 5.98 12.70
N LYS A 58 -2.15 6.94 12.46
CA LYS A 58 -1.03 7.25 13.36
C LYS A 58 -1.49 8.16 14.49
N LYS A 59 -1.45 7.65 15.73
CA LYS A 59 -1.93 8.39 16.92
C LYS A 59 -1.19 9.71 17.12
N GLU A 60 0.09 9.76 16.79
CA GLU A 60 0.92 10.96 16.87
C GLU A 60 0.45 12.11 15.95
N ASN A 61 -0.23 11.79 14.84
CA ASN A 61 -0.74 12.80 13.91
C ASN A 61 -1.95 13.55 14.48
N LEU A 62 -2.72 12.95 15.40
CA LEU A 62 -3.87 13.61 16.02
C LEU A 62 -3.45 14.82 16.87
N LYS A 63 -2.29 14.74 17.53
CA LYS A 63 -1.71 15.87 18.28
C LYS A 63 -1.36 17.01 17.34
N LYS A 64 -0.74 16.72 16.20
CA LYS A 64 -0.40 17.73 15.17
C LYS A 64 -1.64 18.48 14.68
N ILE A 65 -2.76 17.78 14.47
CA ILE A 65 -4.03 18.41 14.07
C ILE A 65 -4.51 19.39 15.16
N SER A 66 -4.50 18.97 16.42
CA SER A 66 -4.91 19.84 17.53
C SER A 66 -3.98 21.05 17.73
N GLU A 67 -2.66 20.87 17.54
CA GLU A 67 -1.65 21.93 17.62
C GLU A 67 -1.83 22.93 16.48
N GLU A 68 -2.04 22.45 15.25
CA GLU A 68 -2.30 23.30 14.08
C GLU A 68 -3.59 24.10 14.24
N PHE A 69 -4.68 23.44 14.65
CA PHE A 69 -5.94 24.13 14.90
C PHE A 69 -5.80 25.22 15.97
N SER A 70 -5.04 24.95 17.04
CA SER A 70 -4.82 25.90 18.13
C SER A 70 -4.16 27.21 17.67
N ARG A 71 -3.38 27.20 16.58
CA ARG A 71 -2.78 28.41 15.98
C ARG A 71 -3.82 29.41 15.47
N HIS A 72 -5.02 28.93 15.15
CA HIS A 72 -6.11 29.75 14.64
C HIS A 72 -6.85 30.50 15.76
N SER A 73 -6.47 30.31 17.03
CA SER A 73 -7.05 30.97 18.21
C SER A 73 -8.59 30.83 18.30
N LYS A 74 -9.11 29.67 17.86
CA LYS A 74 -10.54 29.32 17.82
C LYS A 74 -10.83 28.10 18.68
N LYS A 75 -12.09 27.92 19.05
CA LYS A 75 -12.60 26.68 19.66
C LYS A 75 -13.32 25.90 18.58
N LEU A 76 -13.02 24.61 18.46
CA LEU A 76 -13.70 23.72 17.51
C LEU A 76 -15.18 23.58 17.85
N ASP A 77 -16.06 23.89 16.90
CA ASP A 77 -17.51 23.73 17.08
C ASP A 77 -18.00 22.39 16.51
N VAL A 78 -17.56 22.03 15.31
CA VAL A 78 -18.03 20.83 14.61
C VAL A 78 -16.85 19.98 14.15
N LEU A 79 -16.89 18.68 14.46
CA LEU A 79 -15.97 17.70 13.89
C LEU A 79 -16.76 16.78 12.96
N ILE A 80 -16.42 16.79 11.68
CA ILE A 80 -17.05 15.95 10.67
C ILE A 80 -16.07 14.91 10.13
N GLY A 81 -16.59 13.81 9.58
CA GLY A 81 -15.76 12.88 8.83
C GLY A 81 -16.48 11.64 8.30
N GLY A 82 -15.93 11.10 7.22
CA GLY A 82 -16.41 9.88 6.55
C GLY A 82 -15.35 8.78 6.53
N PRO A 83 -15.04 8.12 7.65
CA PRO A 83 -13.99 7.11 7.71
C PRO A 83 -14.29 5.93 6.78
N PRO A 84 -13.30 5.45 6.01
CA PRO A 84 -13.50 4.40 5.03
C PRO A 84 -13.91 3.08 5.71
N CYS A 85 -14.91 2.43 5.11
CA CYS A 85 -15.60 1.26 5.65
C CYS A 85 -15.12 -0.07 5.02
N GLN A 86 -13.88 -0.13 4.49
CA GLN A 86 -13.45 -1.24 3.62
C GLN A 86 -13.37 -2.61 4.32
N GLY A 87 -13.20 -2.66 5.65
CA GLY A 87 -13.29 -3.90 6.45
C GLY A 87 -14.73 -4.43 6.63
N PHE A 88 -15.73 -3.67 6.19
CA PHE A 88 -17.13 -3.85 6.58
C PHE A 88 -18.10 -3.96 5.39
N SER A 89 -17.61 -3.86 4.15
CA SER A 89 -18.46 -3.97 2.95
C SER A 89 -18.92 -5.40 2.69
N LEU A 90 -20.10 -5.58 2.07
CA LEU A 90 -20.65 -6.89 1.64
C LEU A 90 -19.71 -7.69 0.71
N ALA A 91 -18.67 -7.07 0.15
CA ALA A 91 -17.71 -7.69 -0.78
C ALA A 91 -16.36 -8.08 -0.15
N GLY A 92 -16.12 -7.78 1.14
CA GLY A 92 -14.88 -8.10 1.87
C GLY A 92 -14.97 -9.32 2.79
N LYS A 93 -13.83 -9.93 3.13
CA LYS A 93 -13.76 -10.93 4.22
C LYS A 93 -14.02 -10.21 5.55
N ARG A 94 -15.04 -10.66 6.29
CA ARG A 94 -15.40 -10.15 7.61
C ARG A 94 -14.41 -10.71 8.64
N GLU A 95 -13.34 -9.99 8.92
CA GLU A 95 -12.42 -10.30 10.02
C GLU A 95 -12.69 -9.35 11.18
N GLU A 96 -12.83 -9.90 12.39
CA GLU A 96 -13.24 -9.18 13.61
C GLU A 96 -12.12 -8.26 14.14
N ASP A 97 -10.87 -8.57 13.82
CA ASP A 97 -9.64 -7.85 14.20
C ASP A 97 -9.04 -6.97 13.08
N ASP A 98 -9.79 -6.66 12.01
CA ASP A 98 -9.27 -5.82 10.92
C ASP A 98 -8.93 -4.41 11.42
N GLU A 99 -7.67 -4.01 11.29
CA GLU A 99 -7.16 -2.68 11.67
C GLU A 99 -7.94 -1.52 11.01
N ARG A 100 -8.60 -1.76 9.87
CA ARG A 100 -9.45 -0.77 9.18
C ARG A 100 -10.74 -0.44 9.93
N ASN A 101 -11.15 -1.30 10.88
CA ASN A 101 -12.29 -1.08 11.76
C ASN A 101 -11.99 -0.04 12.87
N ILE A 102 -10.78 0.51 12.90
CA ILE A 102 -10.26 1.43 13.94
C ILE A 102 -10.37 2.91 13.52
N LEU A 103 -10.56 3.25 12.23
CA LEU A 103 -10.42 4.64 11.77
C LEU A 103 -11.43 5.64 12.35
N TYR A 104 -12.66 5.23 12.66
CA TYR A 104 -13.60 6.14 13.36
C TYR A 104 -13.08 6.54 14.75
N LYS A 105 -12.21 5.72 15.37
CA LYS A 105 -11.56 6.07 16.65
C LYS A 105 -10.61 7.25 16.54
N ALA A 106 -10.15 7.61 15.33
CA ALA A 106 -9.43 8.87 15.13
C ALA A 106 -10.34 10.07 15.47
N MET A 107 -11.61 10.02 15.05
CA MET A 107 -12.60 11.03 15.40
C MET A 107 -12.89 11.03 16.91
N VAL A 108 -13.06 9.85 17.53
CA VAL A 108 -13.29 9.73 18.98
C VAL A 108 -12.14 10.37 19.78
N LYS A 109 -10.89 10.05 19.44
CA LYS A 109 -9.71 10.61 20.12
C LYS A 109 -9.55 12.11 19.90
N LEU A 110 -9.81 12.61 18.68
CA LEU A 110 -9.76 14.05 18.46
C LEU A 110 -10.89 14.76 19.22
N ALA A 111 -12.07 14.15 19.29
CA ALA A 111 -13.19 14.65 20.09
C ALA A 111 -12.89 14.63 21.60
N GLU A 112 -12.10 13.67 22.09
CA GLU A 112 -11.61 13.62 23.47
C GLU A 112 -10.67 14.80 23.77
N ILE A 113 -9.75 15.11 22.86
CA ILE A 113 -8.76 16.19 23.00
C ILE A 113 -9.43 17.56 22.88
N MET A 114 -10.27 17.76 21.86
CA MET A 114 -10.74 19.09 21.45
C MET A 114 -12.16 19.41 21.92
N LYS A 115 -12.94 18.40 22.33
CA LYS A 115 -14.33 18.53 22.83
C LYS A 115 -15.21 19.46 21.97
N PRO A 116 -15.35 19.17 20.64
CA PRO A 116 -16.28 19.91 19.78
C PRO A 116 -17.72 19.85 20.30
N ARG A 117 -18.54 20.81 19.89
CA ARG A 117 -19.96 20.83 20.30
C ARG A 117 -20.78 19.78 19.56
N VAL A 118 -20.44 19.55 18.29
CA VAL A 118 -21.14 18.63 17.41
C VAL A 118 -20.15 17.67 16.73
N ILE A 119 -20.51 16.40 16.68
CA ILE A 119 -19.85 15.38 15.85
C ILE A 119 -20.81 14.99 14.72
N VAL A 120 -20.32 14.92 13.48
CA VAL A 120 -21.06 14.30 12.37
C VAL A 120 -20.20 13.23 11.71
N LEU A 121 -20.60 11.98 11.85
CA LEU A 121 -19.96 10.83 11.25
C LEU A 121 -20.87 10.28 10.13
N GLU A 122 -20.39 10.34 8.89
CA GLU A 122 -21.07 9.76 7.72
C GLU A 122 -20.57 8.34 7.47
N ASN A 123 -21.47 7.42 7.10
CA ASN A 123 -21.08 6.12 6.58
C ASN A 123 -22.15 5.39 5.75
N VAL A 124 -21.78 4.22 5.22
CA VAL A 124 -22.71 3.34 4.49
C VAL A 124 -23.76 2.72 5.42
N PRO A 125 -25.01 2.48 4.94
CA PRO A 125 -26.09 1.91 5.77
C PRO A 125 -25.76 0.55 6.40
N GLY A 126 -24.92 -0.26 5.72
CA GLY A 126 -24.49 -1.55 6.22
C GLY A 126 -23.85 -1.48 7.61
N MET A 127 -23.20 -0.35 7.95
CA MET A 127 -22.59 -0.07 9.25
C MET A 127 -23.53 -0.32 10.44
N LEU A 128 -24.84 -0.07 10.27
CA LEU A 128 -25.81 -0.24 11.36
C LEU A 128 -26.15 -1.70 11.66
N THR A 129 -25.89 -2.60 10.72
CA THR A 129 -26.28 -4.03 10.79
C THR A 129 -25.09 -4.97 10.92
N LEU A 130 -23.87 -4.44 10.86
CA LEU A 130 -22.63 -5.23 11.01
C LEU A 130 -22.50 -5.77 12.43
N TYR A 131 -21.98 -7.00 12.53
CA TYR A 131 -21.83 -7.73 13.80
C TYR A 131 -23.12 -7.69 14.64
N ASN A 132 -24.27 -7.97 14.01
CA ASN A 132 -25.59 -7.90 14.64
C ASN A 132 -25.93 -6.54 15.32
N GLY A 133 -25.30 -5.44 14.89
CA GLY A 133 -25.53 -4.09 15.42
C GLY A 133 -24.46 -3.59 16.40
N GLU A 134 -23.46 -4.40 16.75
CA GLU A 134 -22.40 -4.04 17.71
C GLU A 134 -21.58 -2.83 17.26
N ALA A 135 -21.33 -2.66 15.96
CA ALA A 135 -20.57 -1.52 15.46
C ALA A 135 -21.26 -0.18 15.77
N LYS A 136 -22.59 -0.11 15.58
CA LYS A 136 -23.40 1.06 15.98
C LYS A 136 -23.31 1.27 17.48
N GLN A 137 -23.49 0.22 18.28
CA GLN A 137 -23.48 0.31 19.73
C GLN A 137 -22.13 0.84 20.25
N ARG A 138 -21.02 0.34 19.70
CA ARG A 138 -19.67 0.78 20.06
C ARG A 138 -19.43 2.26 19.73
N ILE A 139 -19.86 2.73 18.57
CA ILE A 139 -19.78 4.15 18.21
C ILE A 139 -20.56 5.01 19.22
N PHE A 140 -21.77 4.56 19.59
CA PHE A 140 -22.57 5.24 20.61
C PHE A 140 -21.84 5.29 21.95
N GLU A 141 -21.38 4.13 22.46
CA GLU A 141 -20.66 4.01 23.73
C GLU A 141 -19.39 4.89 23.76
N ASP A 142 -18.57 4.83 22.71
CA ASP A 142 -17.30 5.57 22.62
C ASP A 142 -17.53 7.09 22.73
N PHE A 143 -18.56 7.65 22.07
CA PHE A 143 -18.86 9.07 22.14
C PHE A 143 -19.70 9.45 23.38
N GLU A 144 -20.63 8.61 23.83
CA GLU A 144 -21.42 8.84 25.06
C GLU A 144 -20.52 8.88 26.29
N ASN A 145 -19.47 8.03 26.35
CA ASN A 145 -18.44 8.09 27.38
C ASN A 145 -17.67 9.42 27.42
N LEU A 146 -17.64 10.17 26.29
CA LEU A 146 -17.04 11.50 26.21
C LEU A 146 -18.02 12.64 26.55
N GLY A 147 -19.30 12.32 26.80
CA GLY A 147 -20.37 13.26 27.14
C GLY A 147 -21.29 13.65 25.99
N TYR A 148 -21.24 12.97 24.84
CA TYR A 148 -22.11 13.28 23.70
C TYR A 148 -23.43 12.52 23.75
N LYS A 149 -24.53 13.19 23.43
CA LYS A 149 -25.80 12.54 23.13
C LYS A 149 -25.83 12.14 21.65
N MET A 150 -25.75 10.84 21.38
CA MET A 150 -25.68 10.31 20.03
C MET A 150 -27.07 10.05 19.43
N SER A 151 -27.21 10.31 18.13
CA SER A 151 -28.40 10.06 17.31
C SER A 151 -27.96 9.51 15.95
N VAL A 152 -28.78 8.66 15.32
CA VAL A 152 -28.45 8.11 13.99
C VAL A 152 -29.69 7.93 13.12
N GLN A 153 -29.57 8.28 11.84
CA GLN A 153 -30.61 8.05 10.84
C GLN A 153 -29.99 7.69 9.48
N ILE A 154 -30.66 6.80 8.74
CA ILE A 154 -30.35 6.60 7.31
C ILE A 154 -31.12 7.65 6.52
N LEU A 155 -30.41 8.49 5.78
CA LEU A 155 -30.98 9.45 4.84
C LEU A 155 -30.88 8.91 3.42
N TYR A 156 -31.93 9.14 2.62
CA TYR A 156 -31.99 8.75 1.21
C TYR A 156 -31.87 10.00 0.34
N ALA A 157 -30.77 10.11 -0.40
CA ALA A 157 -30.37 11.34 -1.08
C ALA A 157 -31.45 11.98 -1.99
N PRO A 158 -32.27 11.22 -2.74
CA PRO A 158 -33.34 11.80 -3.56
C PRO A 158 -34.43 12.55 -2.77
N GLU A 159 -34.67 12.16 -1.51
CA GLU A 159 -35.60 12.85 -0.61
C GLU A 159 -35.16 14.28 -0.26
N PHE A 160 -33.90 14.63 -0.56
CA PHE A 160 -33.26 15.91 -0.29
C PHE A 160 -32.76 16.59 -1.58
N GLY A 161 -33.38 16.28 -2.73
CA GLY A 161 -33.09 16.97 -4.00
C GLY A 161 -31.82 16.50 -4.73
N ILE A 162 -31.12 15.49 -4.21
CA ILE A 162 -29.89 14.96 -4.84
C ILE A 162 -30.29 13.93 -5.92
N PRO A 163 -29.92 14.11 -7.20
CA PRO A 163 -30.34 13.26 -8.31
C PRO A 163 -29.63 11.91 -8.38
N GLN A 164 -29.49 11.22 -7.24
CA GLN A 164 -28.82 9.94 -7.12
C GLN A 164 -29.47 9.03 -6.08
N ILE A 165 -29.76 7.79 -6.46
CA ILE A 165 -30.19 6.72 -5.55
C ILE A 165 -29.01 6.32 -4.66
N ARG A 166 -28.91 6.97 -3.49
CA ARG A 166 -27.88 6.72 -2.48
C ARG A 166 -28.45 6.83 -1.07
N LYS A 167 -28.22 5.81 -0.26
CA LYS A 167 -28.53 5.81 1.18
C LYS A 167 -27.25 5.96 1.99
N ARG A 168 -27.29 6.76 3.05
CA ARG A 168 -26.17 6.96 3.99
C ARG A 168 -26.66 7.08 5.42
N ALA A 169 -25.91 6.47 6.34
CA ALA A 169 -26.13 6.59 7.77
C ALA A 169 -25.35 7.81 8.28
N PHE A 170 -26.05 8.71 8.98
CA PHE A 170 -25.45 9.86 9.63
C PHE A 170 -25.58 9.70 11.13
N PHE A 171 -24.45 9.65 11.82
CA PHE A 171 -24.37 9.69 13.28
C PHE A 171 -24.09 11.13 13.70
N VAL A 172 -24.94 11.67 14.56
CA VAL A 172 -24.79 13.04 15.08
C VAL A 172 -24.69 12.99 16.60
N GLY A 173 -23.63 13.59 17.14
CA GLY A 173 -23.38 13.68 18.58
C GLY A 173 -23.42 15.11 19.06
N LEU A 174 -24.18 15.39 20.13
CA LEU A 174 -24.26 16.70 20.76
C LEU A 174 -23.62 16.69 22.15
N LEU A 175 -22.59 17.50 22.38
CA LEU A 175 -21.86 17.50 23.64
C LEU A 175 -22.68 18.12 24.78
N ASN A 176 -22.84 17.41 25.90
CA ASN A 176 -23.55 17.86 27.11
C ASN A 176 -25.03 18.24 26.92
N GLU A 177 -25.65 17.83 25.80
CA GLU A 177 -27.07 18.02 25.55
C GLU A 177 -27.89 16.84 26.04
N LYS A 178 -29.14 17.09 26.44
CA LYS A 178 -30.07 16.03 26.88
C LYS A 178 -30.93 15.50 25.74
N ASP A 179 -31.33 16.41 24.85
CA ASP A 179 -32.23 16.10 23.74
C ASP A 179 -31.46 15.47 22.57
N ALA A 180 -32.13 14.55 21.88
CA ALA A 180 -31.58 13.91 20.69
C ALA A 180 -31.54 14.90 19.51
N PHE A 181 -30.58 14.72 18.60
CA PHE A 181 -30.54 15.50 17.37
C PHE A 181 -31.75 15.15 16.49
N ILE A 182 -32.44 16.19 16.00
CA ILE A 182 -33.59 16.05 15.11
C ILE A 182 -33.09 16.11 13.67
N PHE A 183 -33.12 14.97 12.99
CA PHE A 183 -32.77 14.89 11.57
C PHE A 183 -33.80 15.63 10.70
N PRO A 184 -33.37 16.17 9.54
CA PRO A 184 -34.29 16.80 8.60
C PRO A 184 -35.31 15.79 8.07
N LYS A 185 -36.51 16.27 7.79
CA LYS A 185 -37.56 15.48 7.15
C LYS A 185 -37.35 15.48 5.63
N PRO A 186 -37.75 14.41 4.92
CA PRO A 186 -37.81 14.42 3.46
C PRO A 186 -38.48 15.68 2.91
N GLU A 187 -37.84 16.31 1.94
CA GLU A 187 -38.35 17.51 1.24
C GLU A 187 -39.06 17.15 -0.06
N TYR A 188 -38.66 16.04 -0.69
CA TYR A 188 -39.17 15.59 -1.97
C TYR A 188 -39.80 14.18 -1.87
N ASN A 189 -40.90 13.95 -2.58
CA ASN A 189 -41.48 12.63 -2.76
C ASN A 189 -41.00 11.97 -4.06
N GLU A 190 -41.29 10.68 -4.26
CA GLU A 190 -40.79 9.89 -5.41
C GLU A 190 -41.13 10.49 -6.79
N ASN A 191 -42.27 11.18 -6.91
CA ASN A 191 -42.68 11.85 -8.15
C ASN A 191 -42.01 13.22 -8.37
N GLU A 192 -41.30 13.73 -7.37
CA GLU A 192 -40.66 15.06 -7.34
C GLU A 192 -39.13 14.95 -7.32
N TYR A 193 -38.59 13.72 -7.31
CA TYR A 193 -37.15 13.51 -7.33
C TYR A 193 -36.53 14.07 -8.60
N VAL A 194 -35.45 14.85 -8.42
CA VAL A 194 -34.64 15.35 -9.53
C VAL A 194 -34.09 14.17 -10.33
N THR A 195 -34.42 14.17 -11.62
CA THR A 195 -34.06 13.10 -12.54
C THR A 195 -32.68 13.30 -13.15
N THR A 196 -32.10 12.23 -13.72
CA THR A 196 -30.81 12.33 -14.42
C THR A 196 -30.87 13.36 -15.54
N GLU A 197 -31.96 13.40 -16.32
CA GLU A 197 -32.13 14.39 -17.39
C GLU A 197 -32.22 15.82 -16.83
N GLU A 198 -32.99 16.04 -15.77
CA GLU A 198 -33.05 17.35 -15.11
C GLU A 198 -31.70 17.77 -14.52
N ALA A 199 -30.80 16.84 -14.21
CA ALA A 199 -29.47 17.17 -13.68
C ALA A 199 -28.45 17.58 -14.76
N ILE A 200 -28.45 16.93 -15.92
CA ILE A 200 -27.33 17.02 -16.88
C ILE A 200 -27.72 17.33 -18.34
N SER A 201 -29.00 17.57 -18.66
CA SER A 201 -29.46 17.76 -20.06
C SER A 201 -29.00 19.05 -20.74
N ASP A 202 -28.64 20.09 -19.99
CA ASP A 202 -28.08 21.36 -20.50
C ASP A 202 -26.58 21.29 -20.81
N LEU A 203 -25.90 20.20 -20.44
CA LEU A 203 -24.48 20.03 -20.72
C LEU A 203 -24.25 19.57 -22.17
N PRO A 204 -23.17 20.03 -22.84
CA PRO A 204 -22.80 19.60 -24.17
C PRO A 204 -22.74 18.08 -24.34
N ALA A 205 -23.14 17.59 -25.52
CA ALA A 205 -23.26 16.15 -25.75
C ALA A 205 -21.92 15.40 -25.71
N LEU A 206 -20.84 16.03 -26.17
CA LEU A 206 -19.49 15.46 -26.28
C LEU A 206 -19.46 14.05 -26.88
N VAL A 207 -20.25 13.86 -27.95
CA VAL A 207 -20.26 12.60 -28.71
C VAL A 207 -19.07 12.61 -29.65
N ASP A 208 -18.22 11.59 -29.52
CA ASP A 208 -17.03 11.38 -30.36
C ASP A 208 -16.00 12.52 -30.36
N ILE A 209 -16.08 13.40 -29.37
CA ILE A 209 -15.13 14.49 -29.10
C ILE A 209 -14.82 14.56 -27.61
N TYR A 210 -13.65 15.08 -27.26
CA TYR A 210 -13.27 15.31 -25.86
C TYR A 210 -13.89 16.59 -25.28
N GLY A 211 -14.13 17.63 -26.08
CA GLY A 211 -14.44 18.97 -25.57
C GLY A 211 -13.20 19.75 -25.16
N GLU A 212 -13.42 20.94 -24.58
CA GLU A 212 -12.36 21.84 -24.08
C GLU A 212 -12.33 21.85 -22.55
N GLU A 213 -11.23 22.31 -21.94
CA GLU A 213 -11.14 22.34 -20.46
C GLU A 213 -12.15 23.27 -19.82
N LEU A 214 -12.40 24.39 -20.50
CA LEU A 214 -13.39 25.40 -20.17
C LEU A 214 -14.35 25.47 -21.35
N GLN A 215 -15.63 25.22 -21.11
CA GLN A 215 -16.66 25.31 -22.15
C GLN A 215 -17.72 26.34 -21.78
N GLN A 216 -18.42 26.85 -22.78
CA GLN A 216 -19.62 27.65 -22.56
C GLN A 216 -20.85 26.75 -22.47
N TYR A 217 -21.86 27.19 -21.73
CA TYR A 217 -23.18 26.57 -21.81
C TYR A 217 -23.80 26.89 -23.17
N GLU A 218 -24.19 25.86 -23.91
CA GLU A 218 -24.82 26.01 -25.22
C GLU A 218 -26.30 26.39 -25.11
N VAL A 219 -26.91 26.07 -23.96
CA VAL A 219 -28.33 26.29 -23.68
C VAL A 219 -28.54 26.87 -22.28
N GLU A 220 -29.67 27.56 -22.12
CA GLU A 220 -30.15 28.00 -20.82
C GLU A 220 -30.53 26.79 -19.93
N PRO A 221 -30.49 26.92 -18.59
CA PRO A 221 -30.95 25.86 -17.69
C PRO A 221 -32.37 25.41 -18.04
N GLN A 222 -32.58 24.10 -18.12
CA GLN A 222 -33.85 23.44 -18.45
C GLN A 222 -34.60 22.96 -17.18
N SER A 223 -33.98 23.04 -16.01
CA SER A 223 -34.58 22.66 -14.72
C SER A 223 -34.16 23.65 -13.62
N GLU A 224 -34.92 23.70 -12.51
CA GLU A 224 -34.51 24.48 -11.32
C GLU A 224 -33.18 23.99 -10.75
N TYR A 225 -32.97 22.67 -10.75
CA TYR A 225 -31.72 22.06 -10.32
C TYR A 225 -30.50 22.57 -11.11
N GLN A 226 -30.62 22.70 -12.44
CA GLN A 226 -29.55 23.24 -13.28
C GLN A 226 -29.29 24.72 -13.00
N LYS A 227 -30.33 25.51 -12.68
CA LYS A 227 -30.16 26.91 -12.29
C LYS A 227 -29.35 27.02 -11.00
N GLU A 228 -29.64 26.16 -10.03
CA GLU A 228 -28.91 26.10 -8.75
C GLU A 228 -27.46 25.69 -8.94
N MET A 229 -27.20 24.59 -9.65
CA MET A 229 -25.82 24.13 -9.91
C MET A 229 -25.00 25.17 -10.68
N ARG A 230 -25.63 25.97 -11.55
CA ARG A 230 -24.97 27.01 -12.34
C ARG A 230 -24.87 28.37 -11.64
N ALA A 231 -25.47 28.56 -10.47
CA ALA A 231 -25.66 29.89 -9.86
C ALA A 231 -24.37 30.72 -9.78
N ASN A 232 -23.25 30.07 -9.45
CA ASN A 232 -21.93 30.70 -9.29
C ASN A 232 -20.96 30.41 -10.45
N SER A 233 -21.43 29.83 -11.56
CA SER A 233 -20.58 29.50 -12.70
C SER A 233 -21.14 29.95 -14.04
N LYS A 234 -20.32 30.65 -14.82
CA LYS A 234 -20.63 31.07 -16.20
C LYS A 234 -20.07 30.11 -17.25
N VAL A 235 -19.20 29.20 -16.84
CA VAL A 235 -18.48 28.27 -17.71
C VAL A 235 -18.52 26.86 -17.14
N ILE A 236 -18.36 25.88 -18.00
CA ILE A 236 -18.35 24.47 -17.63
C ILE A 236 -16.91 24.04 -17.42
N ASN A 237 -16.58 23.66 -16.18
CA ASN A 237 -15.32 23.02 -15.82
C ASN A 237 -15.47 21.49 -15.73
N ASN A 238 -14.38 20.76 -15.96
CA ASN A 238 -14.30 19.29 -15.83
C ASN A 238 -15.31 18.51 -16.70
N HIS A 239 -15.81 19.08 -17.78
CA HIS A 239 -16.70 18.42 -18.71
C HIS A 239 -15.91 17.91 -19.93
N ILE A 240 -15.19 16.81 -19.73
CA ILE A 240 -14.41 16.18 -20.81
C ILE A 240 -15.02 14.84 -21.16
N GLY A 241 -15.37 14.68 -22.44
CA GLY A 241 -15.89 13.46 -23.02
C GLY A 241 -14.86 12.34 -23.05
N THR A 242 -15.32 11.10 -23.22
CA THR A 242 -14.44 9.94 -23.40
C THR A 242 -14.68 9.32 -24.77
N LEU A 243 -13.62 9.15 -25.55
CA LEU A 243 -13.66 8.44 -26.82
C LEU A 243 -13.60 6.93 -26.57
N HIS A 244 -14.72 6.25 -26.80
CA HIS A 244 -14.82 4.80 -26.69
C HIS A 244 -14.48 4.12 -28.01
N SER A 245 -14.01 2.87 -27.95
CA SER A 245 -13.88 2.05 -29.16
C SER A 245 -15.24 1.80 -29.81
N GLU A 246 -15.29 1.63 -31.13
CA GLU A 246 -16.53 1.31 -31.85
C GLU A 246 -17.21 0.04 -31.32
N LYS A 247 -16.41 -0.94 -30.88
CA LYS A 247 -16.91 -2.15 -30.21
C LYS A 247 -17.66 -1.78 -28.93
N THR A 248 -17.08 -0.95 -28.08
CA THR A 248 -17.70 -0.51 -26.83
C THR A 248 -18.97 0.29 -27.10
N LYS A 249 -18.93 1.26 -28.02
CA LYS A 249 -20.12 2.04 -28.42
C LYS A 249 -21.25 1.14 -28.90
N LYS A 250 -20.95 0.14 -29.73
CA LYS A 250 -21.93 -0.86 -30.20
C LYS A 250 -22.55 -1.62 -29.04
N MET A 251 -21.73 -2.09 -28.09
CA MET A 251 -22.25 -2.81 -26.91
C MET A 251 -23.14 -1.94 -26.03
N ILE A 252 -22.76 -0.67 -25.81
CA ILE A 252 -23.55 0.29 -25.03
C ILE A 252 -24.87 0.61 -25.75
N ALA A 253 -24.84 0.80 -27.07
CA ALA A 253 -26.03 1.09 -27.88
C ALA A 253 -27.08 -0.04 -27.84
N LEU A 254 -26.65 -1.29 -27.61
CA LEU A 254 -27.55 -2.44 -27.46
C LEU A 254 -28.23 -2.50 -26.08
N VAL A 255 -27.79 -1.71 -25.10
CA VAL A 255 -28.39 -1.69 -23.77
C VAL A 255 -29.43 -0.56 -23.68
N PRO A 256 -30.72 -0.88 -23.44
CA PRO A 256 -31.75 0.13 -23.26
C PRO A 256 -31.53 0.99 -22.01
N GLU A 257 -32.23 2.12 -21.98
CA GLU A 257 -32.23 3.04 -20.85
C GLU A 257 -32.64 2.36 -19.52
N GLY A 258 -31.92 2.64 -18.44
CA GLY A 258 -32.16 2.02 -17.12
C GLY A 258 -31.88 0.51 -17.04
N LYS A 259 -31.23 -0.07 -18.06
CA LYS A 259 -30.84 -1.49 -18.09
C LYS A 259 -29.32 -1.66 -18.05
N ASN A 260 -28.87 -2.90 -18.01
CA ASN A 260 -27.46 -3.30 -17.99
C ASN A 260 -27.19 -4.44 -18.99
N HIS A 261 -25.98 -5.01 -18.96
CA HIS A 261 -25.55 -6.11 -19.84
C HIS A 261 -26.53 -7.30 -19.91
N LYS A 262 -27.41 -7.52 -18.92
CA LYS A 262 -28.42 -8.60 -18.96
C LYS A 262 -29.46 -8.41 -20.05
N SER A 263 -29.60 -7.20 -20.58
CA SER A 263 -30.52 -6.88 -21.70
C SER A 263 -29.86 -7.04 -23.07
N LEU A 264 -28.61 -7.47 -23.13
CA LEU A 264 -27.95 -7.73 -24.41
C LEU A 264 -28.61 -8.89 -25.18
N PRO A 265 -28.52 -8.89 -26.53
CA PRO A 265 -28.93 -10.02 -27.36
C PRO A 265 -28.25 -11.33 -26.92
N LYS A 266 -28.93 -12.47 -27.13
CA LYS A 266 -28.47 -13.80 -26.68
C LYS A 266 -27.03 -14.12 -27.10
N GLU A 267 -26.61 -13.69 -28.28
CA GLU A 267 -25.25 -13.89 -28.80
C GLU A 267 -24.14 -13.20 -27.97
N TYR A 268 -24.49 -12.19 -27.17
CA TYR A 268 -23.56 -11.46 -26.29
C TYR A 268 -23.80 -11.73 -24.79
N GLN A 269 -24.78 -12.56 -24.44
CA GLN A 269 -25.05 -12.90 -23.04
C GLN A 269 -23.92 -13.78 -22.47
N GLY A 270 -23.49 -13.49 -21.24
CA GLY A 270 -22.39 -14.21 -20.57
C GLY A 270 -20.98 -13.63 -20.81
N ILE A 271 -20.84 -12.66 -21.73
CA ILE A 271 -19.56 -11.92 -21.93
C ILE A 271 -19.18 -11.15 -20.66
N TYR A 272 -20.17 -10.55 -20.01
CA TYR A 272 -19.98 -9.76 -18.80
C TYR A 272 -20.45 -10.56 -17.58
N LYS A 273 -19.56 -10.71 -16.58
CA LYS A 273 -19.83 -11.42 -15.33
C LYS A 273 -20.16 -10.49 -14.16
N TYR A 274 -19.91 -9.19 -14.33
CA TYR A 274 -20.13 -8.17 -13.30
C TYR A 274 -21.55 -7.59 -13.42
N ASN A 275 -22.28 -7.54 -12.31
CA ASN A 275 -23.71 -7.20 -12.30
C ASN A 275 -24.03 -5.79 -12.84
N GLU A 276 -23.15 -4.82 -12.64
CA GLU A 276 -23.34 -3.44 -13.11
C GLU A 276 -22.64 -3.16 -14.46
N ALA A 277 -22.11 -4.19 -15.14
CA ALA A 277 -21.51 -4.00 -16.45
C ALA A 277 -22.51 -3.45 -17.46
N LEU A 278 -22.07 -2.48 -18.28
CA LEU A 278 -22.89 -1.80 -19.30
C LEU A 278 -24.18 -1.18 -18.76
N THR A 279 -24.17 -0.67 -17.53
CA THR A 279 -25.36 -0.05 -16.93
C THR A 279 -25.61 1.33 -17.50
N ARG A 280 -26.75 1.52 -18.16
CA ARG A 280 -27.18 2.81 -18.70
C ARG A 280 -28.11 3.51 -17.71
N TYR A 281 -27.88 4.79 -17.42
CA TYR A 281 -28.78 5.58 -16.58
C TYR A 281 -30.16 5.76 -17.22
N HIS A 282 -31.12 6.19 -16.40
CA HIS A 282 -32.48 6.47 -16.82
C HIS A 282 -32.76 7.98 -16.72
N SER A 283 -33.11 8.61 -17.84
CA SER A 283 -33.46 10.02 -18.00
C SER A 283 -34.44 10.49 -16.94
N LYS A 284 -35.57 9.78 -16.78
CA LYS A 284 -36.67 10.10 -15.86
C LYS A 284 -36.53 9.56 -14.43
N LYS A 285 -35.33 9.15 -14.01
CA LYS A 285 -35.08 8.70 -12.63
C LYS A 285 -33.76 9.29 -12.11
N PRO A 286 -33.59 9.41 -10.79
CA PRO A 286 -32.27 9.70 -10.22
C PRO A 286 -31.23 8.68 -10.71
N SER A 287 -29.97 9.09 -10.82
CA SER A 287 -28.91 8.17 -11.26
C SER A 287 -28.72 7.05 -10.26
N LEU A 288 -28.09 5.95 -10.69
CA LEU A 288 -27.55 4.99 -9.74
C LEU A 288 -26.38 5.61 -8.97
N THR A 289 -25.98 4.97 -7.87
CA THR A 289 -24.84 5.42 -7.07
C THR A 289 -23.60 5.58 -7.95
N ILE A 290 -23.07 6.81 -8.03
CA ILE A 290 -21.82 7.08 -8.75
C ILE A 290 -20.69 6.30 -8.04
N ASN A 291 -20.00 5.45 -8.81
CA ASN A 291 -18.94 4.58 -8.32
C ASN A 291 -17.55 5.15 -8.64
N THR A 292 -16.58 4.89 -7.75
CA THR A 292 -15.20 5.29 -7.94
C THR A 292 -14.48 4.25 -8.78
N GLY A 293 -14.13 4.60 -10.02
CA GLY A 293 -13.26 3.77 -10.84
C GLY A 293 -13.89 2.45 -11.28
N HIS A 294 -15.18 2.44 -11.64
CA HIS A 294 -15.82 1.43 -12.48
C HIS A 294 -16.59 2.15 -13.61
N ARG A 295 -15.98 2.38 -14.78
CA ARG A 295 -16.49 2.84 -16.10
C ARG A 295 -17.54 1.89 -16.70
N SER A 296 -18.36 1.31 -15.84
CA SER A 296 -19.46 0.41 -16.15
C SER A 296 -20.80 1.15 -16.27
N HIS A 297 -20.85 2.42 -15.87
CA HIS A 297 -22.02 3.29 -15.99
C HIS A 297 -21.94 4.19 -17.22
N PHE A 298 -23.06 4.35 -17.92
CA PHE A 298 -23.17 5.07 -19.18
C PHE A 298 -24.26 6.13 -19.13
N HIS A 299 -24.04 7.21 -19.86
CA HIS A 299 -24.98 8.31 -20.01
C HIS A 299 -26.35 7.79 -20.50
N TYR A 300 -27.45 8.38 -20.01
CA TYR A 300 -28.81 7.91 -20.35
C TYR A 300 -29.06 7.95 -21.87
N LYS A 301 -28.65 9.05 -22.52
CA LYS A 301 -28.78 9.28 -23.97
C LYS A 301 -27.58 8.86 -24.84
N TYR A 302 -26.35 9.13 -24.42
CA TYR A 302 -25.15 9.00 -25.27
C TYR A 302 -24.40 7.68 -25.02
N ASN A 303 -23.70 7.17 -26.03
CA ASN A 303 -22.94 5.91 -25.95
C ASN A 303 -21.54 6.12 -25.37
N ARG A 304 -21.48 6.83 -24.24
CA ARG A 304 -20.25 7.13 -23.51
C ARG A 304 -20.49 7.10 -22.01
N ILE A 305 -19.43 6.92 -21.25
CA ILE A 305 -19.45 7.16 -19.80
C ILE A 305 -19.78 8.64 -19.51
N PRO A 306 -20.40 8.94 -18.37
CA PRO A 306 -20.58 10.30 -17.91
C PRO A 306 -19.23 11.02 -17.74
N THR A 307 -19.18 12.33 -17.98
CA THR A 307 -17.99 13.13 -17.68
C THR A 307 -17.84 13.36 -16.18
N VAL A 308 -16.72 13.94 -15.75
CA VAL A 308 -16.53 14.35 -14.36
C VAL A 308 -17.60 15.37 -13.94
N ARG A 309 -17.86 16.41 -14.76
CA ARG A 309 -18.94 17.38 -14.50
C ARG A 309 -20.34 16.76 -14.39
N GLU A 310 -20.71 15.85 -15.29
CA GLU A 310 -22.00 15.15 -15.20
C GLU A 310 -22.09 14.34 -13.91
N SER A 311 -21.02 13.62 -13.55
CA SER A 311 -20.97 12.84 -12.29
C SER A 311 -21.01 13.74 -11.04
N ALA A 312 -20.38 14.91 -11.11
CA ALA A 312 -20.36 15.92 -10.05
C ALA A 312 -21.76 16.48 -9.81
N ARG A 313 -22.49 16.86 -10.88
CA ARG A 313 -23.90 17.25 -10.77
C ARG A 313 -24.76 16.10 -10.26
N LEU A 314 -24.52 14.86 -10.67
CA LEU A 314 -25.23 13.72 -10.08
C LEU A 314 -24.92 13.49 -8.59
N GLN A 315 -23.94 14.20 -8.02
CA GLN A 315 -23.62 14.25 -6.59
C GLN A 315 -23.87 15.63 -5.97
N SER A 316 -24.64 16.50 -6.65
CA SER A 316 -24.97 17.87 -6.20
C SER A 316 -23.76 18.76 -5.89
N PHE A 317 -22.63 18.52 -6.56
CA PHE A 317 -21.57 19.51 -6.61
C PHE A 317 -21.97 20.63 -7.59
N PRO A 318 -21.90 21.90 -7.17
CA PRO A 318 -22.18 23.02 -8.06
C PRO A 318 -21.08 23.17 -9.14
N ASP A 319 -21.39 23.91 -10.20
CA ASP A 319 -20.53 24.02 -11.39
C ASP A 319 -19.25 24.83 -11.15
N ASP A 320 -19.22 25.64 -10.09
CA ASP A 320 -18.04 26.34 -9.57
C ASP A 320 -17.14 25.44 -8.70
N PHE A 321 -17.60 24.24 -8.32
CA PHE A 321 -16.75 23.24 -7.67
C PHE A 321 -15.86 22.56 -8.71
N ILE A 322 -14.57 22.89 -8.74
CA ILE A 322 -13.63 22.43 -9.76
C ILE A 322 -12.80 21.27 -9.21
N PHE A 323 -12.80 20.15 -9.91
CA PHE A 323 -11.95 19.01 -9.56
C PHE A 323 -10.55 19.23 -10.13
N TYR A 324 -9.55 19.21 -9.26
CA TYR A 324 -8.14 19.38 -9.60
C TYR A 324 -7.44 18.03 -9.43
N GLY A 325 -6.99 17.47 -10.53
CA GLY A 325 -6.33 16.19 -10.60
C GLY A 325 -5.83 15.97 -12.02
N ASN A 326 -4.88 15.06 -12.19
CA ASN A 326 -4.24 14.84 -13.48
C ASN A 326 -5.32 14.47 -14.53
N LYS A 327 -5.63 15.40 -15.45
CA LYS A 327 -5.91 14.98 -16.82
C LYS A 327 -4.59 14.43 -17.28
N THR A 328 -4.49 13.12 -17.18
CA THR A 328 -3.34 12.32 -17.52
C THR A 328 -2.59 13.01 -18.68
N PHE A 329 -1.45 13.66 -18.38
CA PHE A 329 -0.61 14.30 -19.38
C PHE A 329 0.32 13.26 -19.98
N GLN A 330 0.27 13.15 -21.31
CA GLN A 330 0.99 12.21 -22.14
C GLN A 330 1.54 13.02 -23.30
N TYR A 331 2.80 13.42 -23.24
CA TYR A 331 3.51 13.97 -24.40
C TYR A 331 4.11 12.82 -25.21
N PRO A 332 4.00 12.72 -26.53
CA PRO A 332 3.26 13.61 -27.37
C PRO A 332 1.77 13.47 -27.05
N ASN A 333 1.14 14.62 -26.81
CA ASN A 333 -0.30 14.72 -26.60
C ASN A 333 -0.98 14.68 -27.97
N ALA A 334 -0.68 13.62 -28.71
CA ALA A 334 -1.11 13.39 -30.06
C ALA A 334 -2.61 13.05 -30.02
N ARG A 335 -3.40 13.96 -30.60
CA ARG A 335 -4.87 13.80 -30.70
C ARG A 335 -5.25 12.68 -31.67
N ASN A 336 -4.36 12.38 -32.62
CA ASN A 336 -4.48 11.29 -33.59
C ASN A 336 -3.08 10.81 -34.00
N LEU A 337 -3.01 9.71 -34.74
CA LEU A 337 -1.76 9.09 -35.19
C LEU A 337 -0.93 9.98 -36.16
N ASN A 338 -1.58 10.86 -36.93
CA ASN A 338 -0.88 11.75 -37.86
C ASN A 338 -0.09 12.83 -37.11
N ASN A 339 -0.68 13.46 -36.09
CA ASN A 339 0.01 14.40 -35.22
C ASN A 339 1.22 13.76 -34.51
N PHE A 340 1.12 12.46 -34.19
CA PHE A 340 2.25 11.73 -33.63
C PHE A 340 3.33 11.46 -34.68
N LYS A 341 2.94 11.06 -35.89
CA LYS A 341 3.88 10.85 -37.01
C LYS A 341 4.64 12.13 -37.36
N GLU A 342 4.02 13.30 -37.24
CA GLU A 342 4.69 14.59 -37.43
C GLU A 342 5.86 14.77 -36.44
N VAL A 343 5.63 14.50 -35.15
CA VAL A 343 6.67 14.56 -34.09
C VAL A 343 7.80 13.55 -34.35
N ILE A 344 7.47 12.35 -34.82
CA ILE A 344 8.45 11.30 -35.15
C ILE A 344 9.21 11.62 -36.44
N ASN A 345 8.56 12.21 -37.45
CA ASN A 345 9.22 12.66 -38.68
C ASN A 345 10.24 13.76 -38.40
N ASP A 346 9.99 14.57 -37.37
CA ASP A 346 10.96 15.52 -36.85
C ASP A 346 12.01 14.87 -35.92
N GLY A 347 12.01 13.55 -35.73
CA GLY A 347 13.00 12.83 -34.92
C GLY A 347 12.93 13.10 -33.41
N ILE A 348 11.80 13.62 -32.92
CA ILE A 348 11.64 14.02 -31.51
C ILE A 348 11.22 12.81 -30.68
N GLN A 349 12.21 12.14 -30.07
CA GLN A 349 12.03 10.97 -29.19
C GLN A 349 12.61 11.18 -27.77
N ILE A 350 12.91 12.44 -27.44
CA ILE A 350 13.57 12.83 -26.19
C ILE A 350 12.60 12.91 -25.01
N ALA A 351 13.17 13.11 -23.82
CA ALA A 351 12.51 13.37 -22.55
C ALA A 351 12.39 14.88 -22.26
N PRO A 352 11.55 15.66 -22.96
CA PRO A 352 11.68 17.11 -23.03
C PRO A 352 11.65 17.81 -21.67
N LEU A 353 10.79 17.34 -20.74
CA LEU A 353 10.71 17.89 -19.39
C LEU A 353 12.05 17.78 -18.65
N ARG A 354 12.70 16.61 -18.71
CA ARG A 354 13.96 16.34 -18.01
C ARG A 354 15.12 17.09 -18.65
N GLU A 355 15.18 17.12 -19.97
CA GLU A 355 16.24 17.85 -20.66
C GLU A 355 16.19 19.35 -20.37
N ILE A 356 14.98 19.93 -20.30
CA ILE A 356 14.81 21.33 -19.89
C ILE A 356 15.32 21.54 -18.45
N VAL A 357 14.92 20.69 -17.49
CA VAL A 357 15.36 20.80 -16.09
C VAL A 357 16.88 20.59 -15.95
N LYS A 358 17.47 19.63 -16.69
CA LYS A 358 18.92 19.37 -16.68
C LYS A 358 19.73 20.52 -17.24
N ILE A 359 19.30 21.13 -18.34
CA ILE A 359 19.98 22.29 -18.93
C ILE A 359 19.84 23.50 -18.00
N LEU A 360 18.65 23.71 -17.41
CA LEU A 360 18.45 24.75 -16.39
C LEU A 360 19.35 24.51 -15.17
N PHE A 361 19.43 23.28 -14.66
CA PHE A 361 20.30 22.91 -13.55
C PHE A 361 21.78 23.14 -13.87
N LEU A 362 22.27 22.63 -15.00
CA LEU A 362 23.67 22.81 -15.41
C LEU A 362 23.99 24.30 -15.61
N GLY A 363 23.13 25.04 -16.28
CA GLY A 363 23.28 26.49 -16.47
C GLY A 363 23.27 27.24 -15.15
N THR A 364 22.39 26.86 -14.21
CA THR A 364 22.36 27.44 -12.86
C THR A 364 23.65 27.17 -12.10
N GLN A 365 24.20 25.95 -12.17
CA GLN A 365 25.46 25.59 -11.50
C GLN A 365 26.68 26.30 -12.12
N MET A 366 26.71 26.46 -13.45
CA MET A 366 27.86 27.03 -14.15
C MET A 366 27.84 28.56 -14.25
N LEU A 367 26.65 29.18 -14.30
CA LEU A 367 26.45 30.58 -14.66
C LEU A 367 25.70 31.38 -13.59
N GLY A 368 25.17 30.73 -12.55
CA GLY A 368 24.50 31.36 -11.41
C GLY A 368 22.98 31.16 -11.37
N SER A 369 22.37 31.51 -10.22
CA SER A 369 20.94 31.33 -9.92
C SER A 369 19.97 32.02 -10.89
N ASP A 370 20.46 33.03 -11.62
CA ASP A 370 19.64 33.82 -12.54
C ASP A 370 19.60 33.23 -13.96
N PHE A 371 20.21 32.06 -14.18
CA PHE A 371 20.14 31.37 -15.46
C PHE A 371 18.70 30.97 -15.80
N TYR A 372 18.33 31.18 -17.06
CA TYR A 372 17.01 30.87 -17.59
C TYR A 372 17.10 30.33 -19.01
N LEU A 373 15.99 29.81 -19.52
CA LEU A 373 15.75 29.51 -20.93
C LEU A 373 14.48 30.22 -21.40
N THR A 374 14.40 30.57 -22.67
CA THR A 374 13.18 31.07 -23.33
C THR A 374 12.50 29.95 -24.08
N LYS A 375 11.22 30.15 -24.45
CA LYS A 375 10.49 29.19 -25.30
C LYS A 375 11.24 28.93 -26.63
N GLU A 376 11.76 29.98 -27.25
CA GLU A 376 12.51 29.88 -28.51
C GLU A 376 13.79 29.04 -28.35
N GLU A 377 14.55 29.24 -27.26
CA GLU A 377 15.73 28.46 -26.97
C GLU A 377 15.40 26.98 -26.70
N ILE A 378 14.29 26.73 -26.00
CA ILE A 378 13.81 25.36 -25.75
C ILE A 378 13.45 24.67 -27.06
N VAL A 379 12.67 25.33 -27.92
CA VAL A 379 12.30 24.77 -29.24
C VAL A 379 13.55 24.49 -30.07
N ASN A 380 14.41 25.48 -30.27
CA ASN A 380 15.54 25.37 -31.19
C ASN A 380 16.62 24.40 -30.68
N TYR A 381 16.99 24.49 -29.41
CA TYR A 381 18.16 23.76 -28.89
C TYR A 381 17.82 22.42 -28.24
N ILE A 382 16.56 22.19 -27.86
CA ILE A 382 16.13 20.93 -27.24
C ILE A 382 15.33 20.09 -28.24
N PHE A 383 14.40 20.68 -28.99
CA PHE A 383 13.56 19.94 -29.94
C PHE A 383 14.13 19.85 -31.35
N TYR A 384 14.97 20.78 -31.80
CA TYR A 384 15.43 20.85 -33.20
C TYR A 384 16.94 20.84 -33.41
N ASN A 385 17.71 20.51 -32.37
CA ASN A 385 19.16 20.33 -32.47
C ASN A 385 19.51 18.88 -32.81
N ASP A 386 19.47 18.56 -34.11
CA ASP A 386 19.55 17.19 -34.65
C ASP A 386 20.84 16.47 -34.26
N ASN A 387 21.94 17.20 -34.12
CA ASN A 387 23.26 16.63 -33.90
C ASN A 387 23.65 16.50 -32.42
N LYS A 388 22.88 17.09 -31.48
CA LYS A 388 23.22 17.14 -30.06
C LYS A 388 22.08 16.74 -29.13
N ALA A 389 20.90 17.37 -29.23
CA ALA A 389 19.80 17.12 -28.29
C ALA A 389 19.04 15.81 -28.57
N LYS A 390 18.99 15.37 -29.83
CA LYS A 390 18.28 14.15 -30.25
C LYS A 390 19.09 12.86 -30.13
N LYS A 391 20.28 12.91 -29.51
CA LYS A 391 21.14 11.73 -29.28
C LYS A 391 20.79 11.04 -27.96
N SER A 392 21.06 9.75 -27.86
CA SER A 392 20.85 8.95 -26.64
C SER A 392 21.67 9.43 -25.43
N ASN A 393 22.74 10.21 -25.65
CA ASN A 393 23.50 10.88 -24.59
C ASN A 393 23.87 12.31 -25.04
N PRO A 394 22.97 13.30 -24.85
CA PRO A 394 23.19 14.66 -25.32
C PRO A 394 24.27 15.36 -24.50
N ASN A 395 25.27 15.97 -25.16
CA ASN A 395 26.27 16.80 -24.47
C ASN A 395 25.64 18.15 -24.10
N ARG A 396 25.02 18.19 -22.92
CA ARG A 396 24.33 19.36 -22.36
C ARG A 396 25.24 20.57 -22.16
N GLY A 397 26.53 20.34 -21.92
CA GLY A 397 27.53 21.41 -21.83
C GLY A 397 27.75 22.12 -23.17
N ASP A 398 27.71 21.39 -24.28
CA ASP A 398 27.81 21.99 -25.61
C ASP A 398 26.50 22.67 -26.03
N ILE A 399 25.34 22.09 -25.71
CA ILE A 399 24.03 22.73 -25.92
C ILE A 399 23.98 24.08 -25.17
N LEU A 400 24.44 24.10 -23.92
CA LEU A 400 24.53 25.33 -23.13
C LEU A 400 25.45 26.39 -23.78
N LYS A 401 26.60 25.99 -24.32
CA LYS A 401 27.50 26.91 -25.04
C LYS A 401 26.83 27.51 -26.28
N GLU A 402 26.12 26.70 -27.06
CA GLU A 402 25.42 27.18 -28.26
C GLU A 402 24.29 28.17 -27.91
N ILE A 403 23.53 27.90 -26.85
CA ILE A 403 22.50 28.83 -26.34
C ILE A 403 23.15 30.16 -25.95
N LEU A 404 24.29 30.14 -25.27
CA LEU A 404 25.00 31.36 -24.88
C LEU A 404 25.57 32.13 -26.09
N GLU A 405 26.02 31.42 -27.12
CA GLU A 405 26.53 32.05 -28.35
C GLU A 405 25.39 32.67 -29.16
N PHE A 406 24.24 32.00 -29.24
CA PHE A 406 23.02 32.54 -29.84
C PHE A 406 22.56 33.82 -29.14
N ARG A 407 22.58 33.86 -27.80
CA ARG A 407 22.27 35.09 -27.05
C ARG A 407 23.17 36.27 -27.39
N LYS A 408 24.42 36.02 -27.78
CA LYS A 408 25.40 37.08 -28.13
C LYS A 408 25.27 37.53 -29.58
N THR A 409 25.04 36.59 -30.49
CA THR A 409 25.17 36.80 -31.94
C THR A 409 23.82 36.95 -32.64
N GLY A 410 22.75 36.38 -32.08
CA GLY A 410 21.45 36.24 -32.71
C GLY A 410 21.42 35.23 -33.86
N VAL A 411 22.50 34.47 -34.07
CA VAL A 411 22.64 33.54 -35.19
C VAL A 411 22.43 32.11 -34.70
N LEU A 412 21.47 31.41 -35.30
CA LEU A 412 21.22 29.99 -35.02
C LEU A 412 22.37 29.14 -35.55
N GLU A 413 22.73 28.10 -34.78
CA GLU A 413 23.74 27.15 -35.17
C GLU A 413 23.30 26.31 -36.36
N SER A 414 24.27 25.93 -37.20
CA SER A 414 24.01 25.10 -38.40
C SER A 414 23.43 23.71 -38.09
N SER A 415 23.53 23.27 -36.83
CA SER A 415 22.97 22.01 -36.31
C SER A 415 21.47 22.06 -36.02
N ILE A 416 20.84 23.24 -36.12
CA ILE A 416 19.42 23.45 -35.82
C ILE A 416 18.62 23.35 -37.11
N ALA A 417 17.58 22.51 -37.11
CA ALA A 417 16.70 22.35 -38.26
C ALA A 417 15.98 23.69 -38.61
N PRO A 418 16.06 24.17 -39.87
CA PRO A 418 15.34 25.36 -40.32
C PRO A 418 13.83 25.20 -40.17
N GLU A 419 13.10 26.28 -39.86
CA GLU A 419 11.64 26.24 -39.66
C GLU A 419 10.87 25.61 -40.83
N LYS A 420 11.30 25.88 -42.07
CA LYS A 420 10.71 25.32 -43.29
C LYS A 420 10.81 23.79 -43.42
N ASP A 421 11.71 23.18 -42.66
CA ASP A 421 12.00 21.75 -42.70
C ASP A 421 11.38 21.00 -41.50
N ARG A 422 10.61 21.70 -40.63
CA ARG A 422 9.89 21.14 -39.47
C ARG A 422 8.50 20.67 -39.87
N ASN A 423 8.13 19.46 -39.45
CA ASN A 423 6.86 18.81 -39.78
C ASN A 423 5.82 18.90 -38.64
N TRP A 424 6.22 19.34 -37.44
CA TRP A 424 5.37 19.39 -36.26
C TRP A 424 4.38 20.58 -36.26
N ASN A 425 3.24 20.40 -36.91
CA ASN A 425 2.23 21.46 -37.10
C ASN A 425 1.57 21.98 -35.81
N GLN A 426 1.65 21.24 -34.70
CA GLN A 426 1.07 21.63 -33.40
C GLN A 426 2.11 22.00 -32.34
N GLU A 427 3.36 22.26 -32.76
CA GLU A 427 4.49 22.62 -31.91
C GLU A 427 4.10 23.64 -30.85
N ASP A 428 3.60 24.81 -31.27
CA ASP A 428 3.31 25.92 -30.38
C ASP A 428 2.37 25.57 -29.23
N ARG A 429 1.28 24.87 -29.54
CA ARG A 429 0.29 24.45 -28.54
C ARG A 429 0.90 23.46 -27.56
N GLN A 430 1.55 22.42 -28.08
CA GLN A 430 2.06 21.32 -27.27
C GLN A 430 3.26 21.73 -26.41
N ILE A 431 4.12 22.63 -26.92
CA ILE A 431 5.20 23.24 -26.15
C ILE A 431 4.63 24.14 -25.04
N ASN A 432 3.58 24.93 -25.31
CA ASN A 432 2.95 25.73 -24.27
C ASN A 432 2.33 24.87 -23.16
N GLU A 433 1.67 23.75 -23.50
CA GLU A 433 1.16 22.77 -22.53
C GLU A 433 2.28 22.18 -21.67
N LEU A 434 3.38 21.76 -22.32
CA LEU A 434 4.57 21.21 -21.66
C LEU A 434 5.23 22.22 -20.71
N LEU A 435 5.39 23.47 -21.14
CA LEU A 435 5.99 24.54 -20.32
C LEU A 435 5.12 24.92 -19.13
N SER A 436 3.78 24.88 -19.26
CA SER A 436 2.87 25.06 -18.13
C SER A 436 3.03 23.98 -17.07
N ILE A 437 3.30 22.74 -17.49
CA ILE A 437 3.56 21.61 -16.57
C ILE A 437 4.90 21.76 -15.87
N LEU A 438 5.95 22.19 -16.59
CA LEU A 438 7.25 22.49 -15.96
C LEU A 438 7.10 23.54 -14.87
N VAL A 439 6.31 24.58 -15.13
CA VAL A 439 6.04 25.62 -14.13
C VAL A 439 5.23 25.08 -12.96
N TRP A 440 4.27 24.21 -13.23
CA TRP A 440 3.45 23.56 -12.21
C TRP A 440 4.24 22.54 -11.37
N SER A 441 5.34 21.99 -11.88
CA SER A 441 6.17 21.03 -11.15
C SER A 441 6.98 21.64 -10.00
N ASP A 442 6.90 22.96 -9.81
CA ASP A 442 7.67 23.77 -8.87
C ASP A 442 9.21 23.75 -9.07
N PHE A 443 9.77 22.85 -9.90
CA PHE A 443 11.18 22.86 -10.29
C PHE A 443 11.56 24.06 -11.15
N VAL A 444 10.61 24.65 -11.86
CA VAL A 444 10.84 25.76 -12.81
C VAL A 444 9.86 26.88 -12.52
N ARG A 445 10.34 28.12 -12.43
CA ARG A 445 9.48 29.31 -12.41
C ARG A 445 9.48 29.98 -13.77
N LYS A 446 8.38 30.63 -14.11
CA LYS A 446 8.26 31.48 -15.30
C LYS A 446 8.14 32.94 -14.89
N ASP A 447 9.03 33.78 -15.40
CA ASP A 447 8.97 35.24 -15.26
C ASP A 447 9.26 35.92 -16.62
N GLY A 448 8.35 36.78 -17.09
CA GLY A 448 8.52 37.52 -18.34
C GLY A 448 8.85 36.68 -19.59
N GLY A 449 8.37 35.42 -19.66
CA GLY A 449 8.68 34.48 -20.75
C GLY A 449 9.99 33.71 -20.59
N LYS A 450 10.69 33.90 -19.47
CA LYS A 450 11.91 33.20 -19.07
C LYS A 450 11.58 32.11 -18.07
N TYR A 451 12.16 30.94 -18.27
CA TYR A 451 12.01 29.74 -17.44
C TYR A 451 13.31 29.52 -16.68
N SER A 452 13.31 29.59 -15.36
CA SER A 452 14.52 29.41 -14.54
C SER A 452 14.29 28.34 -13.47
N LEU A 453 15.34 27.63 -13.07
CA LEU A 453 15.25 26.62 -12.01
C LEU A 453 14.90 27.28 -10.67
N CYS A 454 14.00 26.64 -9.91
CA CYS A 454 13.71 26.97 -8.53
C CYS A 454 14.58 26.12 -7.61
N ILE A 455 15.57 26.73 -6.95
CA ILE A 455 16.32 26.08 -5.86
C ILE A 455 15.83 26.64 -4.54
N ASN A 456 14.88 25.96 -3.89
CA ASN A 456 14.46 26.32 -2.55
C ASN A 456 15.33 25.56 -1.53
N LEU A 457 16.26 26.26 -0.88
CA LEU A 457 17.23 25.64 0.04
C LEU A 457 16.59 25.14 1.34
N ASP A 458 15.41 25.68 1.68
CA ASP A 458 14.66 25.40 2.91
C ASP A 458 13.60 24.29 2.76
N ASP A 459 13.42 23.72 1.56
CA ASP A 459 12.44 22.67 1.30
C ASP A 459 12.88 21.25 1.72
N SER A 460 11.87 20.40 1.96
CA SER A 460 11.98 19.03 2.47
C SER A 460 12.96 18.13 1.70
N THR A 461 13.49 17.10 2.35
CA THR A 461 14.44 16.11 1.80
C THR A 461 13.93 15.47 0.49
N SER A 462 12.60 15.41 0.28
CA SER A 462 11.96 14.88 -0.93
C SER A 462 12.25 15.72 -2.17
N TYR A 463 12.10 17.05 -2.10
CA TYR A 463 12.27 17.94 -3.25
C TYR A 463 13.70 17.87 -3.83
N LYS A 464 14.70 17.79 -2.95
CA LYS A 464 16.12 17.63 -3.34
C LYS A 464 16.39 16.26 -3.94
N SER A 465 15.69 15.22 -3.48
CA SER A 465 15.76 13.85 -4.02
C SER A 465 15.15 13.79 -5.42
N ASP A 466 13.96 14.38 -5.61
CA ASP A 466 13.25 14.40 -6.89
C ASP A 466 14.02 15.19 -7.96
N LEU A 467 14.61 16.34 -7.60
CA LEU A 467 15.48 17.10 -8.50
C LEU A 467 16.75 16.32 -8.86
N LEU A 468 17.37 15.62 -7.90
CA LEU A 468 18.55 14.81 -8.14
C LEU A 468 18.24 13.65 -9.08
N ASP A 469 17.12 12.95 -8.87
CA ASP A 469 16.63 11.87 -9.73
C ASP A 469 16.39 12.35 -11.17
N ILE A 470 15.81 13.54 -11.35
CA ILE A 470 15.64 14.15 -12.68
C ILE A 470 16.99 14.44 -13.34
N VAL A 471 17.98 14.91 -12.57
CA VAL A 471 19.30 15.30 -13.10
C VAL A 471 20.16 14.09 -13.47
N ILE A 472 20.11 12.99 -12.68
CA ILE A 472 20.98 11.81 -12.88
C ILE A 472 20.43 10.77 -13.87
N TYR A 473 19.15 10.86 -14.25
CA TYR A 473 18.50 9.82 -15.07
C TYR A 473 18.60 10.09 -16.57
N ASP A 474 19.38 9.29 -17.30
CA ASP A 474 19.72 9.51 -18.71
C ASP A 474 18.97 8.63 -19.74
N GLU A 475 17.93 7.88 -19.35
CA GLU A 475 17.17 7.09 -20.33
C GLU A 475 16.24 7.94 -21.21
N TYR A 476 16.12 7.52 -22.46
CA TYR A 476 15.24 8.07 -23.49
C TYR A 476 14.00 7.18 -23.66
N TRP A 477 12.91 7.76 -24.16
CA TRP A 477 11.72 6.97 -24.47
C TRP A 477 11.95 6.18 -25.77
N GLU A 478 12.13 4.86 -25.65
CA GLU A 478 12.28 3.97 -26.80
C GLU A 478 10.94 3.68 -27.47
N TYR A 479 10.80 4.14 -28.72
CA TYR A 479 9.62 3.91 -29.54
C TYR A 479 9.49 2.41 -29.93
N PRO A 480 8.30 1.78 -29.82
CA PRO A 480 8.09 0.43 -30.32
C PRO A 480 8.13 0.37 -31.85
N GLU A 481 9.09 -0.37 -32.44
CA GLU A 481 9.33 -0.41 -33.91
C GLU A 481 8.12 -0.75 -34.79
N LYS A 482 7.10 -1.44 -34.24
CA LYS A 482 5.84 -1.75 -34.94
C LYS A 482 4.76 -0.75 -34.55
N THR A 483 4.31 0.05 -35.51
CA THR A 483 3.35 1.16 -35.34
C THR A 483 2.17 0.78 -34.43
N PRO A 484 2.15 1.23 -33.16
CA PRO A 484 1.11 0.86 -32.22
C PRO A 484 -0.19 1.60 -32.54
N LYS A 485 -1.31 1.11 -32.01
CA LYS A 485 -2.51 1.94 -31.87
C LYS A 485 -2.18 3.14 -30.98
N LEU A 486 -2.81 4.29 -31.22
CA LEU A 486 -2.58 5.52 -30.44
C LEU A 486 -2.66 5.29 -28.92
N ASP A 487 -3.52 4.37 -28.47
CA ASP A 487 -3.67 4.04 -27.05
C ASP A 487 -2.48 3.25 -26.47
N GLU A 488 -1.82 2.40 -27.26
CA GLU A 488 -0.60 1.68 -26.86
C GLU A 488 0.60 2.62 -26.81
N LEU A 489 0.64 3.58 -27.74
CA LEU A 489 1.64 4.64 -27.74
C LEU A 489 1.51 5.52 -26.49
N ARG A 490 0.29 6.00 -26.24
CA ARG A 490 -0.09 6.74 -25.03
C ARG A 490 0.28 5.96 -23.78
N ALA A 491 -0.02 4.67 -23.74
CA ALA A 491 0.35 3.79 -22.64
C ALA A 491 1.87 3.64 -22.47
N SER A 492 2.66 3.56 -23.55
CA SER A 492 4.12 3.45 -23.48
C SER A 492 4.78 4.74 -22.99
N TYR A 493 4.26 5.90 -23.41
CA TYR A 493 4.73 7.17 -22.88
C TYR A 493 4.24 7.39 -21.45
N TYR A 494 3.04 6.91 -21.12
CA TYR A 494 2.61 6.86 -19.73
C TYR A 494 3.47 5.97 -18.89
N GLU A 495 3.82 4.79 -19.35
CA GLU A 495 4.73 3.92 -18.65
C GLU A 495 6.07 4.63 -18.50
N TYR A 496 6.55 5.33 -19.52
CA TYR A 496 7.74 6.18 -19.43
C TYR A 496 7.63 7.34 -18.41
N VAL A 497 6.49 8.03 -18.28
CA VAL A 497 6.30 9.14 -17.32
C VAL A 497 5.90 8.68 -15.92
N ASP A 498 5.04 7.67 -15.82
CA ASP A 498 4.45 7.10 -14.59
C ASP A 498 5.35 6.02 -13.96
N SER A 499 6.27 5.39 -14.71
CA SER A 499 7.38 4.61 -14.12
C SER A 499 8.45 5.51 -13.49
N GLN A 500 8.37 6.81 -13.74
CA GLN A 500 9.39 7.80 -13.39
C GLN A 500 8.91 8.90 -12.42
N ILE A 501 7.61 8.97 -12.12
CA ILE A 501 7.07 9.65 -10.93
C ILE A 501 6.79 8.54 -9.91
N PRO A 502 7.40 8.53 -8.71
CA PRO A 502 7.30 7.37 -7.84
C PRO A 502 5.85 7.11 -7.42
N LYS A 503 5.25 6.00 -7.87
CA LYS A 503 4.28 5.26 -7.02
C LYS A 503 5.05 4.85 -5.79
N LYS A 504 4.95 5.66 -4.72
CA LYS A 504 5.50 5.41 -3.39
C LYS A 504 6.62 4.39 -3.48
N LYS A 505 7.78 4.80 -4.03
CA LYS A 505 9.00 4.10 -3.66
C LYS A 505 8.95 4.19 -2.15
N VAL A 506 8.80 3.05 -1.50
CA VAL A 506 9.48 2.89 -0.24
C VAL A 506 10.91 3.25 -0.60
N GLU A 507 11.29 4.51 -0.35
CA GLU A 507 12.68 4.75 -0.01
C GLU A 507 12.91 3.75 1.10
N SER A 508 13.74 2.75 0.79
CA SER A 508 14.73 2.30 1.74
C SER A 508 15.17 3.54 2.49
N ILE A 509 14.71 3.65 3.72
CA ILE A 509 15.26 4.57 4.71
C ILE A 509 16.77 4.51 4.49
N GLN A 510 17.44 5.66 4.62
CA GLN A 510 18.90 5.79 4.73
C GLN A 510 19.55 4.87 5.79
N LEU A 511 18.84 3.88 6.36
CA LEU A 511 19.36 2.68 6.97
C LEU A 511 20.27 1.93 5.99
N GLU A 512 19.85 1.59 4.76
CA GLU A 512 20.58 0.60 3.94
C GLU A 512 22.04 0.96 3.54
N LYS A 513 22.40 2.26 3.48
CA LYS A 513 23.78 2.70 3.20
C LYS A 513 24.62 2.98 4.45
N ASN A 514 23.99 3.11 5.63
CA ASN A 514 24.65 3.37 6.90
C ASN A 514 24.67 2.15 7.84
N ILE A 515 24.03 1.05 7.46
CA ILE A 515 24.12 -0.22 8.17
C ILE A 515 25.54 -0.76 8.00
N LYS A 516 26.27 -0.86 9.11
CA LYS A 516 27.58 -1.50 9.13
C LYS A 516 27.42 -2.99 8.81
N ILE A 517 28.16 -3.47 7.81
CA ILE A 517 28.08 -4.85 7.34
C ILE A 517 29.42 -5.52 7.61
N ASN A 518 29.37 -6.63 8.34
CA ASN A 518 30.50 -7.55 8.41
C ASN A 518 30.22 -8.70 7.43
N LYS A 519 30.75 -8.57 6.22
CA LYS A 519 30.54 -9.57 5.16
C LYS A 519 31.09 -10.93 5.59
N LEU A 520 30.32 -11.99 5.37
CA LEU A 520 30.74 -13.35 5.66
C LEU A 520 31.78 -13.82 4.63
N GLU A 521 32.77 -14.57 5.11
CA GLU A 521 33.82 -15.13 4.25
C GLU A 521 33.31 -16.20 3.29
N LYS A 522 32.18 -16.84 3.61
CA LYS A 522 31.59 -17.93 2.84
C LYS A 522 30.07 -17.89 2.88
N THR A 523 29.45 -18.35 1.80
CA THR A 523 28.01 -18.60 1.73
C THR A 523 27.60 -19.64 2.77
N ILE A 524 26.46 -19.42 3.41
CA ILE A 524 25.95 -20.28 4.48
C ILE A 524 24.64 -20.89 4.00
N GLN A 525 24.57 -22.22 4.02
CA GLN A 525 23.38 -22.99 3.68
C GLN A 525 23.18 -24.10 4.71
N ASN A 526 22.56 -23.76 5.85
CA ASN A 526 22.54 -24.61 7.04
C ASN A 526 21.14 -24.84 7.62
N LEU A 527 20.92 -26.04 8.17
CA LEU A 527 19.75 -26.42 8.95
C LEU A 527 20.15 -26.61 10.42
N TYR A 528 19.50 -25.84 11.29
CA TYR A 528 19.62 -25.95 12.73
C TYR A 528 18.57 -26.92 13.24
N PHE A 529 19.02 -27.98 13.92
CA PHE A 529 18.15 -29.03 14.43
C PHE A 529 18.52 -29.36 15.89
N GLY A 530 17.56 -29.94 16.60
CA GLY A 530 17.67 -30.24 18.03
C GLY A 530 16.32 -30.15 18.72
N ALA A 531 16.30 -30.47 20.01
CA ALA A 531 15.12 -30.48 20.85
C ALA A 531 14.34 -29.14 20.84
N PRO A 532 13.03 -29.16 21.13
CA PRO A 532 12.26 -27.94 21.35
C PRO A 532 12.85 -27.11 22.50
N GLY A 533 12.93 -25.79 22.32
CA GLY A 533 13.45 -24.88 23.36
C GLY A 533 14.98 -24.79 23.49
N THR A 534 15.77 -25.41 22.60
CA THR A 534 17.25 -25.28 22.61
C THR A 534 17.78 -23.97 22.04
N GLY A 535 16.89 -23.09 21.53
CA GLY A 535 17.30 -21.80 20.97
C GLY A 535 17.75 -21.86 19.51
N LYS A 536 17.24 -22.79 18.69
CA LYS A 536 17.53 -22.87 17.24
C LYS A 536 17.35 -21.53 16.51
N SER A 537 16.18 -20.90 16.66
CA SER A 537 15.92 -19.57 16.08
C SER A 537 16.84 -18.49 16.65
N TYR A 538 17.23 -18.60 17.92
CA TYR A 538 18.20 -17.70 18.54
C TYR A 538 19.59 -17.87 17.92
N ALA A 539 20.04 -19.10 17.67
CA ALA A 539 21.32 -19.37 17.01
C ALA A 539 21.38 -18.78 15.59
N VAL A 540 20.28 -18.85 14.84
CA VAL A 540 20.12 -18.17 13.55
C VAL A 540 20.20 -16.64 13.72
N THR A 541 19.50 -16.10 14.71
CA THR A 541 19.49 -14.66 15.01
C THR A 541 20.90 -14.15 15.36
N GLU A 542 21.65 -14.89 16.18
CA GLU A 542 23.02 -14.53 16.57
C GLU A 542 23.99 -14.59 15.39
N LEU A 543 23.84 -15.54 14.47
CA LEU A 543 24.62 -15.59 13.24
C LEU A 543 24.38 -14.34 12.40
N ILE A 544 23.12 -13.94 12.24
CA ILE A 544 22.74 -12.74 11.47
C ILE A 544 23.28 -11.48 12.14
N LYS A 545 23.18 -11.36 13.48
CA LYS A 545 23.71 -10.22 14.24
C LYS A 545 25.22 -10.05 14.08
N LYS A 546 25.98 -11.12 13.83
CA LYS A 546 27.41 -10.98 13.51
C LYS A 546 27.63 -10.19 12.22
N CYS A 547 26.72 -10.32 11.25
CA CYS A 547 26.77 -9.65 9.96
C CYS A 547 26.19 -8.23 10.06
N TYR A 548 25.12 -8.08 10.82
CA TYR A 548 24.38 -6.83 11.03
C TYR A 548 24.24 -6.52 12.53
N PRO A 549 25.30 -6.03 13.20
CA PRO A 549 25.30 -5.82 14.65
C PRO A 549 24.46 -4.62 15.10
N ASP A 550 24.29 -3.63 14.23
CA ASP A 550 23.70 -2.33 14.56
C ASP A 550 22.22 -2.22 14.16
N VAL A 551 21.58 -3.34 13.77
CA VAL A 551 20.19 -3.37 13.28
C VAL A 551 19.45 -4.54 13.89
N GLU A 552 18.28 -4.28 14.47
CA GLU A 552 17.40 -5.35 14.92
C GLU A 552 16.88 -6.18 13.73
N GLU A 553 16.74 -7.49 13.93
CA GLU A 553 16.30 -8.44 12.88
C GLU A 553 14.98 -8.01 12.21
N LYS A 554 14.04 -7.44 12.97
CA LYS A 554 12.73 -6.99 12.48
C LYS A 554 12.79 -5.76 11.57
N GLU A 555 13.85 -4.96 11.71
CA GLU A 555 14.05 -3.71 10.97
C GLU A 555 15.08 -3.88 9.85
N ASN A 556 15.67 -5.07 9.72
CA ASN A 556 16.74 -5.33 8.77
C ASN A 556 16.20 -5.72 7.38
N PRO A 557 16.43 -4.89 6.35
CA PRO A 557 15.87 -5.11 5.00
C PRO A 557 16.60 -6.19 4.20
N PHE A 558 17.68 -6.77 4.74
CA PHE A 558 18.45 -7.84 4.12
C PHE A 558 18.08 -9.24 4.67
N ILE A 559 17.04 -9.33 5.51
CA ILE A 559 16.55 -10.58 6.09
C ILE A 559 15.14 -10.86 5.59
N PHE A 560 14.97 -12.06 5.03
CA PHE A 560 13.71 -12.59 4.54
C PHE A 560 13.37 -13.83 5.36
N LYS A 561 12.48 -13.68 6.34
CA LYS A 561 12.11 -14.75 7.26
C LYS A 561 10.67 -15.20 7.05
N THR A 562 10.43 -16.51 7.01
CA THR A 562 9.09 -17.10 7.01
C THR A 562 9.07 -18.39 7.84
N THR A 563 7.90 -18.76 8.33
CA THR A 563 7.64 -20.05 8.94
C THR A 563 6.95 -20.96 7.93
N VAL A 564 7.45 -22.19 7.79
CA VAL A 564 6.87 -23.22 6.94
C VAL A 564 5.77 -23.93 7.74
N TYR A 565 4.52 -23.81 7.27
CA TYR A 565 3.38 -24.55 7.79
C TYR A 565 2.98 -25.69 6.85
N GLN A 566 2.05 -26.54 7.27
CA GLN A 566 1.73 -27.80 6.57
C GLN A 566 1.34 -27.62 5.09
N ASP A 567 0.53 -26.60 4.79
CA ASP A 567 0.08 -26.27 3.42
C ASP A 567 0.98 -25.23 2.72
N TYR A 568 2.17 -24.95 3.26
CA TYR A 568 3.11 -24.03 2.61
C TYR A 568 3.57 -24.62 1.29
N SER A 569 3.34 -23.90 0.20
CA SER A 569 3.51 -24.41 -1.15
C SER A 569 4.60 -23.67 -1.94
N TYR A 570 4.96 -24.24 -3.08
CA TYR A 570 5.80 -23.59 -4.08
C TYR A 570 5.32 -22.16 -4.43
N TYR A 571 4.00 -21.93 -4.46
CA TYR A 571 3.41 -20.62 -4.78
C TYR A 571 3.60 -19.58 -3.68
N ASN A 572 3.73 -20.01 -2.42
CA ASN A 572 4.07 -19.12 -1.31
C ASN A 572 5.57 -18.79 -1.33
N PHE A 573 6.39 -19.78 -1.67
CA PHE A 573 7.84 -19.67 -1.69
C PHE A 573 8.34 -18.83 -2.87
N VAL A 574 7.93 -19.18 -4.10
CA VAL A 574 8.34 -18.55 -5.35
C VAL A 574 7.41 -17.40 -5.74
N GLY A 575 6.11 -17.56 -5.52
CA GLY A 575 5.11 -16.59 -5.92
C GLY A 575 4.06 -17.18 -6.84
N SER A 576 3.01 -16.41 -7.08
CA SER A 576 1.88 -16.83 -7.90
C SER A 576 1.31 -15.69 -8.72
N ILE A 577 0.69 -16.05 -9.84
CA ILE A 577 -0.08 -15.11 -10.64
C ILE A 577 -1.42 -14.89 -9.93
N MET A 578 -1.64 -13.67 -9.48
CA MET A 578 -2.84 -13.27 -8.74
C MET A 578 -3.63 -12.26 -9.58
N PRO A 579 -4.98 -12.32 -9.54
CA PRO A 579 -5.79 -11.29 -10.18
C PRO A 579 -5.57 -9.95 -9.45
N SER A 580 -5.27 -8.92 -10.25
CA SER A 580 -5.01 -7.56 -9.82
C SER A 580 -5.95 -6.64 -10.60
N SER A 581 -6.73 -5.83 -9.88
CA SER A 581 -7.59 -4.84 -10.50
C SER A 581 -6.76 -3.59 -10.77
N LYS A 582 -6.35 -3.42 -12.04
CA LYS A 582 -5.76 -2.17 -12.53
C LYS A 582 -6.74 -1.61 -13.54
N ASN A 583 -7.24 -0.39 -13.29
CA ASN A 583 -8.17 0.31 -14.19
C ASN A 583 -9.39 -0.54 -14.59
N GLU A 584 -9.99 -1.28 -13.64
CA GLU A 584 -11.23 -2.07 -13.83
C GLU A 584 -11.12 -3.32 -14.69
N GLU A 585 -9.97 -3.59 -15.28
CA GLU A 585 -9.69 -4.87 -15.90
C GLU A 585 -9.06 -5.82 -14.89
N ILE A 586 -9.51 -7.07 -14.89
CA ILE A 586 -8.85 -8.14 -14.15
C ILE A 586 -7.57 -8.48 -14.92
N THR A 587 -6.46 -7.91 -14.46
CA THR A 587 -5.13 -8.26 -14.95
C THR A 587 -4.55 -9.37 -14.09
N TYR A 588 -3.72 -10.22 -14.68
CA TYR A 588 -3.05 -11.29 -13.97
C TYR A 588 -1.60 -10.87 -13.72
N GLU A 589 -1.27 -10.57 -12.47
CA GLU A 589 0.04 -10.07 -12.09
C GLU A 589 0.75 -11.08 -11.20
N PHE A 590 2.01 -11.37 -11.51
CA PHE A 590 2.84 -12.22 -10.66
C PHE A 590 3.19 -11.48 -9.37
N LYS A 591 2.75 -12.03 -8.23
CA LYS A 591 3.16 -11.60 -6.90
C LYS A 591 4.31 -12.49 -6.44
N PRO A 592 5.53 -11.94 -6.25
CA PRO A 592 6.71 -12.72 -5.89
C PRO A 592 6.59 -13.25 -4.46
N GLY A 593 6.94 -14.52 -4.26
CA GLY A 593 7.07 -15.15 -2.96
C GLY A 593 8.41 -14.80 -2.29
N ILE A 594 8.58 -15.25 -1.05
CA ILE A 594 9.71 -14.83 -0.21
C ILE A 594 11.09 -15.17 -0.80
N PHE A 595 11.22 -16.32 -1.47
CA PHE A 595 12.46 -16.70 -2.14
C PHE A 595 12.79 -15.75 -3.28
N THR A 596 11.80 -15.43 -4.12
CA THR A 596 12.00 -14.55 -5.28
C THR A 596 12.32 -13.13 -4.86
N GLN A 597 11.77 -12.67 -3.73
CA GLN A 597 12.12 -11.38 -3.12
C GLN A 597 13.56 -11.39 -2.60
N ALA A 598 13.96 -12.42 -1.85
CA ALA A 598 15.32 -12.57 -1.33
C ALA A 598 16.37 -12.65 -2.45
N LEU A 599 16.07 -13.44 -3.50
CA LEU A 599 16.93 -13.57 -4.67
C LEU A 599 17.11 -12.24 -5.41
N ALA A 600 16.01 -11.51 -5.64
CA ALA A 600 16.10 -10.19 -6.27
C ALA A 600 16.95 -9.23 -5.43
N LYS A 601 16.78 -9.23 -4.10
CA LYS A 601 17.60 -8.41 -3.19
C LYS A 601 19.08 -8.79 -3.29
N ALA A 602 19.41 -10.09 -3.31
CA ALA A 602 20.80 -10.54 -3.41
C ALA A 602 21.47 -10.13 -4.73
N LEU A 603 20.74 -10.17 -5.84
CA LEU A 603 21.25 -9.77 -7.16
C LEU A 603 21.41 -8.25 -7.30
N LEU A 604 20.55 -7.46 -6.64
CA LEU A 604 20.65 -5.99 -6.63
C LEU A 604 21.77 -5.49 -5.71
N TYR A 605 21.99 -6.15 -4.57
CA TYR A 605 22.92 -5.69 -3.52
C TYR A 605 24.06 -6.71 -3.33
N LYS A 606 24.94 -6.81 -4.34
CA LYS A 606 26.03 -7.80 -4.40
C LYS A 606 27.06 -7.69 -3.25
N ASP A 607 27.13 -6.52 -2.63
CA ASP A 607 28.04 -6.24 -1.52
C ASP A 607 27.44 -6.58 -0.15
N ASN A 608 26.15 -6.92 -0.11
CA ASN A 608 25.40 -7.19 1.12
C ASN A 608 25.04 -8.68 1.20
N ASP A 609 25.20 -9.27 2.39
CA ASP A 609 24.77 -10.65 2.65
C ASP A 609 23.26 -10.69 2.92
N ILE A 610 22.53 -11.45 2.12
CA ILE A 610 21.08 -11.60 2.21
C ILE A 610 20.74 -12.92 2.87
N PHE A 611 19.86 -12.90 3.87
CA PHE A 611 19.49 -14.08 4.63
C PHE A 611 18.05 -14.50 4.32
N LEU A 612 17.87 -15.68 3.73
CA LEU A 612 16.58 -16.36 3.63
C LEU A 612 16.45 -17.34 4.81
N VAL A 613 15.59 -17.02 5.77
CA VAL A 613 15.36 -17.82 6.98
C VAL A 613 14.03 -18.56 6.89
N LEU A 614 14.09 -19.88 6.92
CA LEU A 614 12.93 -20.78 6.84
C LEU A 614 12.75 -21.49 8.18
N GLU A 615 11.81 -21.02 9.00
CA GLU A 615 11.50 -21.66 10.28
C GLU A 615 10.61 -22.88 10.10
N GLU A 616 10.82 -23.90 10.91
CA GLU A 616 9.99 -25.11 10.95
C GLU A 616 9.88 -25.84 9.60
N MET A 617 10.97 -25.90 8.84
CA MET A 617 10.98 -26.46 7.47
C MET A 617 10.38 -27.86 7.37
N SER A 618 10.52 -28.65 8.44
CA SER A 618 10.07 -30.02 8.49
C SER A 618 8.53 -30.15 8.57
N ARG A 619 7.75 -29.09 8.83
CA ARG A 619 6.28 -29.14 8.76
C ARG A 619 5.74 -29.22 7.33
N GLY A 620 6.49 -28.73 6.33
CA GLY A 620 6.08 -28.75 4.93
C GLY A 620 6.82 -29.80 4.09
N ASN A 621 6.28 -30.14 2.92
CA ASN A 621 7.00 -30.97 1.96
C ASN A 621 8.08 -30.14 1.26
N VAL A 622 9.29 -30.13 1.83
CA VAL A 622 10.39 -29.27 1.40
C VAL A 622 10.77 -29.50 -0.08
N ALA A 623 10.78 -30.74 -0.56
CA ALA A 623 11.04 -31.05 -1.96
C ALA A 623 10.01 -30.37 -2.89
N SER A 624 8.73 -30.40 -2.52
CA SER A 624 7.65 -29.77 -3.28
C SER A 624 7.67 -28.23 -3.17
N ILE A 625 8.07 -27.69 -2.02
CA ILE A 625 8.19 -26.24 -1.79
C ILE A 625 9.27 -25.64 -2.67
N PHE A 626 10.43 -26.29 -2.76
CA PHE A 626 11.54 -25.81 -3.58
C PHE A 626 11.35 -26.12 -5.07
N GLY A 627 10.65 -27.21 -5.42
CA GLY A 627 10.32 -27.51 -6.81
C GLY A 627 11.54 -27.51 -7.73
N ASP A 628 11.52 -26.66 -8.77
CA ASP A 628 12.65 -26.50 -9.70
C ASP A 628 13.88 -25.79 -9.09
N ILE A 629 13.69 -24.94 -8.07
CA ILE A 629 14.78 -24.28 -7.31
C ILE A 629 15.64 -25.30 -6.57
N PHE A 630 15.12 -26.50 -6.31
CA PHE A 630 15.86 -27.57 -5.64
C PHE A 630 17.22 -27.88 -6.30
N GLN A 631 17.35 -27.68 -7.61
CA GLN A 631 18.62 -27.85 -8.32
C GLN A 631 19.65 -26.76 -8.02
N LEU A 632 19.19 -25.54 -7.69
CA LEU A 632 20.08 -24.41 -7.41
C LEU A 632 20.75 -24.51 -6.04
N LEU A 633 20.28 -25.41 -5.18
CA LEU A 633 20.83 -25.63 -3.84
C LEU A 633 22.22 -26.29 -3.86
N ASP A 634 22.62 -26.94 -4.96
CA ASP A 634 24.01 -27.40 -5.12
C ASP A 634 24.92 -26.17 -5.34
N ARG A 635 25.78 -25.86 -4.37
CA ARG A 635 26.68 -24.69 -4.38
C ARG A 635 28.10 -25.09 -4.78
N ASP A 636 28.74 -24.26 -5.59
CA ASP A 636 30.14 -24.44 -5.98
C ASP A 636 31.12 -23.86 -4.94
N SER A 637 32.42 -23.90 -5.23
CA SER A 637 33.46 -23.37 -4.33
C SER A 637 33.41 -21.85 -4.14
N SER A 638 32.74 -21.11 -5.03
CA SER A 638 32.53 -19.66 -4.92
C SER A 638 31.29 -19.31 -4.09
N GLY A 639 30.42 -20.30 -3.83
CA GLY A 639 29.17 -20.14 -3.12
C GLY A 639 27.96 -19.84 -4.02
N GLU A 640 28.18 -19.72 -5.33
CA GLU A 640 27.11 -19.62 -6.32
C GLU A 640 26.49 -21.00 -6.58
N SER A 641 25.27 -21.04 -7.11
CA SER A 641 24.66 -22.30 -7.54
C SER A 641 25.40 -22.87 -8.74
N GLU A 642 25.81 -24.15 -8.68
CA GLU A 642 26.50 -24.86 -9.77
C GLU A 642 25.61 -24.98 -11.02
N TYR A 643 24.29 -25.07 -10.80
CA TYR A 643 23.29 -25.17 -11.84
C TYR A 643 22.50 -23.87 -11.99
N VAL A 644 21.86 -23.74 -13.14
CA VAL A 644 20.93 -22.66 -13.46
C VAL A 644 19.62 -23.26 -13.94
N ILE A 645 18.50 -22.61 -13.65
CA ILE A 645 17.16 -23.07 -14.08
C ILE A 645 16.47 -22.05 -14.97
N ASN A 646 15.53 -22.54 -15.77
CA ASN A 646 14.62 -21.69 -16.54
C ASN A 646 13.30 -21.58 -15.79
N ASN A 647 13.09 -20.46 -15.09
CA ASN A 647 11.83 -20.17 -14.42
C ASN A 647 11.30 -18.81 -14.88
N ASN A 648 10.30 -18.85 -15.76
CA ASN A 648 9.75 -17.64 -16.40
C ASN A 648 9.11 -16.67 -15.40
N LEU A 649 8.55 -17.17 -14.30
CA LEU A 649 7.93 -16.31 -13.30
C LEU A 649 8.97 -15.47 -12.58
N ILE A 650 10.05 -16.12 -12.15
CA ILE A 650 11.20 -15.45 -11.51
C ILE A 650 11.92 -14.56 -12.51
N SER A 651 12.30 -15.05 -13.69
CA SER A 651 13.06 -14.25 -14.66
C SER A 651 12.29 -13.03 -15.16
N THR A 652 10.98 -13.16 -15.40
CA THR A 652 10.13 -12.01 -15.74
C THR A 652 10.08 -10.99 -14.62
N PHE A 653 10.01 -11.45 -13.36
CA PHE A 653 10.05 -10.56 -12.20
C PHE A 653 11.41 -9.86 -12.04
N LEU A 654 12.52 -10.59 -12.18
CA LEU A 654 13.88 -10.06 -12.10
C LEU A 654 14.15 -9.02 -13.20
N LYS A 655 13.71 -9.30 -14.44
CA LYS A 655 13.79 -8.34 -15.56
C LYS A 655 13.04 -7.05 -15.27
N ARG A 656 11.82 -7.15 -14.71
CA ARG A 656 11.05 -5.97 -14.27
C ARG A 656 11.74 -5.17 -13.14
N LYS A 657 12.71 -5.76 -12.45
CA LYS A 657 13.54 -5.11 -11.43
C LYS A 657 14.89 -4.61 -11.98
N GLY A 658 15.10 -4.64 -13.29
CA GLY A 658 16.34 -4.21 -13.92
C GLY A 658 17.47 -5.24 -13.82
N ILE A 659 17.17 -6.50 -13.47
CA ILE A 659 18.15 -7.58 -13.46
C ILE A 659 18.02 -8.37 -14.76
N GLU A 660 18.96 -8.16 -15.67
CA GLU A 660 19.01 -8.83 -16.98
C GLU A 660 19.59 -10.25 -16.87
N ASN A 661 18.79 -11.18 -16.39
CA ASN A 661 19.12 -12.61 -16.36
C ASN A 661 17.98 -13.46 -16.91
N ASP A 662 18.23 -14.16 -18.01
CA ASP A 662 17.28 -15.11 -18.60
C ASP A 662 17.17 -16.40 -17.79
N LYS A 663 18.25 -16.77 -17.11
CA LYS A 663 18.35 -17.95 -16.26
C LYS A 663 18.45 -17.57 -14.79
N VAL A 664 17.84 -18.38 -13.94
CA VAL A 664 17.83 -18.18 -12.49
C VAL A 664 18.97 -18.98 -11.87
N PHE A 665 19.75 -18.33 -11.02
CA PHE A 665 20.85 -18.90 -10.25
C PHE A 665 20.86 -18.28 -8.85
N LEU A 666 21.52 -18.90 -7.87
CA LEU A 666 21.69 -18.32 -6.54
C LEU A 666 23.08 -17.67 -6.44
N PRO A 667 23.18 -16.37 -6.13
CA PRO A 667 24.47 -15.73 -5.93
C PRO A 667 25.09 -16.14 -4.58
N SER A 668 26.39 -15.89 -4.42
CA SER A 668 27.17 -16.27 -3.23
C SER A 668 26.81 -15.48 -1.97
N ASN A 669 26.27 -14.26 -2.12
CA ASN A 669 25.78 -13.44 -1.02
C ASN A 669 24.35 -13.81 -0.55
N LEU A 670 23.72 -14.85 -1.12
CA LEU A 670 22.41 -15.34 -0.68
C LEU A 670 22.56 -16.58 0.22
N HIS A 671 22.40 -16.36 1.52
CA HIS A 671 22.45 -17.37 2.58
C HIS A 671 21.06 -17.96 2.82
N ILE A 672 20.99 -19.29 3.01
CA ILE A 672 19.73 -19.99 3.30
C ILE A 672 19.87 -20.71 4.64
N LEU A 673 19.10 -20.28 5.62
CA LEU A 673 19.11 -20.83 6.97
C LEU A 673 17.75 -21.45 7.26
N GLY A 674 17.73 -22.63 7.86
CA GLY A 674 16.49 -23.28 8.26
C GLY A 674 16.51 -23.78 9.69
N THR A 675 15.34 -23.85 10.32
CA THR A 675 15.17 -24.57 11.59
C THR A 675 14.30 -25.80 11.36
N VAL A 676 14.68 -26.91 12.00
CA VAL A 676 14.01 -28.20 11.88
C VAL A 676 13.71 -28.72 13.29
N ASN A 677 12.46 -29.09 13.52
CA ASN A 677 12.09 -29.92 14.66
C ASN A 677 12.15 -31.38 14.22
N THR A 678 12.85 -32.19 14.99
CA THR A 678 13.08 -33.61 14.69
C THR A 678 12.06 -34.55 15.35
N SER A 679 11.30 -34.06 16.34
CA SER A 679 10.41 -34.86 17.21
C SER A 679 8.90 -34.63 17.04
N ASP A 680 8.48 -33.63 16.26
CA ASP A 680 7.06 -33.30 16.09
C ASP A 680 6.36 -34.41 15.29
N GLN A 681 5.23 -34.94 15.81
CA GLN A 681 4.49 -36.07 15.20
C GLN A 681 3.95 -35.77 13.79
N ASN A 682 3.84 -34.49 13.41
CA ASN A 682 3.29 -34.01 12.14
C ASN A 682 4.36 -33.42 11.22
N VAL A 683 5.56 -34.00 11.23
CA VAL A 683 6.70 -33.55 10.43
C VAL A 683 6.95 -34.44 9.21
N ASN A 684 7.15 -33.81 8.06
CA ASN A 684 7.63 -34.45 6.84
C ASN A 684 9.11 -34.83 6.98
N VAL A 685 9.44 -36.06 6.57
CA VAL A 685 10.82 -36.52 6.51
C VAL A 685 11.57 -35.75 5.42
N ILE A 686 12.63 -35.04 5.82
CA ILE A 686 13.55 -34.41 4.87
C ILE A 686 14.39 -35.52 4.21
N ASP A 687 14.27 -35.66 2.89
CA ASP A 687 14.96 -36.71 2.14
C ASP A 687 16.49 -36.50 2.09
N THR A 688 17.22 -37.58 1.80
CA THR A 688 18.69 -37.58 1.75
C THR A 688 19.25 -36.65 0.68
N ALA A 689 18.53 -36.42 -0.42
CA ALA A 689 18.96 -35.54 -1.49
C ALA A 689 18.87 -34.05 -1.07
N PHE A 690 17.87 -33.66 -0.28
CA PHE A 690 17.83 -32.34 0.33
C PHE A 690 18.91 -32.21 1.41
N LYS A 691 19.06 -33.24 2.27
CA LYS A 691 20.05 -33.26 3.36
C LYS A 691 21.48 -33.01 2.88
N ARG A 692 21.91 -33.65 1.78
CA ARG A 692 23.29 -33.47 1.27
C ARG A 692 23.62 -32.05 0.80
N ARG A 693 22.62 -31.18 0.64
CA ARG A 693 22.78 -29.79 0.16
C ARG A 693 22.80 -28.76 1.28
N PHE A 694 22.58 -29.19 2.53
CA PHE A 694 22.63 -28.32 3.69
C PHE A 694 23.66 -28.82 4.70
N GLY A 695 24.36 -27.90 5.35
CA GLY A 695 25.08 -28.20 6.57
C GLY A 695 24.10 -28.43 7.73
N PHE A 696 24.30 -29.47 8.52
CA PHE A 696 23.45 -29.77 9.68
C PHE A 696 24.15 -29.32 10.96
N ILE A 697 23.55 -28.35 11.66
CA ILE A 697 24.07 -27.81 12.92
C ILE A 697 23.17 -28.29 14.05
N TYR A 698 23.73 -29.12 14.93
CA TYR A 698 23.05 -29.53 16.15
C TYR A 698 23.10 -28.41 17.19
N VAL A 699 21.94 -28.07 17.76
CA VAL A 699 21.81 -27.13 18.88
C VAL A 699 21.47 -27.95 20.12
N ASP A 700 22.47 -28.12 20.99
CA ASP A 700 22.37 -28.98 22.17
C ASP A 700 21.46 -28.37 23.27
N VAL A 701 21.12 -29.20 24.25
CA VAL A 701 20.24 -28.83 25.38
C VAL A 701 20.99 -28.20 26.55
N LYS A 702 22.29 -27.88 26.41
CA LYS A 702 23.08 -27.41 27.57
C LYS A 702 22.61 -26.03 28.02
N PRO A 703 22.71 -25.73 29.33
CA PRO A 703 22.36 -24.41 29.83
C PRO A 703 23.25 -23.33 29.21
N VAL A 704 22.63 -22.23 28.80
CA VAL A 704 23.31 -21.00 28.41
C VAL A 704 23.47 -20.12 29.65
N PHE A 705 24.66 -19.55 29.80
CA PHE A 705 25.02 -18.67 30.91
C PHE A 705 25.21 -17.23 30.42
N ASN A 706 24.92 -16.26 31.28
CA ASN A 706 25.25 -14.85 31.04
C ASN A 706 26.77 -14.61 31.23
N ALA A 707 27.22 -13.39 30.95
CA ALA A 707 28.64 -13.01 31.08
C ALA A 707 29.18 -13.16 32.52
N ASP A 708 28.31 -13.10 33.52
CA ASP A 708 28.62 -13.23 34.94
C ASP A 708 28.59 -14.70 35.42
N GLY A 709 28.34 -15.66 34.53
CA GLY A 709 28.33 -17.10 34.84
C GLY A 709 27.03 -17.62 35.45
N PHE A 710 25.95 -16.85 35.46
CA PHE A 710 24.62 -17.28 35.90
C PHE A 710 23.79 -17.85 34.74
N PRO A 711 23.04 -18.94 34.96
CA PRO A 711 22.20 -19.52 33.93
C PRO A 711 21.06 -18.56 33.54
N LEU A 712 20.89 -18.36 32.23
CA LEU A 712 19.78 -17.57 31.69
C LEU A 712 18.43 -18.25 31.96
N ASN A 713 17.35 -17.47 31.91
CA ASN A 713 15.97 -17.96 31.99
C ASN A 713 15.74 -18.88 33.22
N SER A 714 16.19 -18.43 34.38
CA SER A 714 16.09 -19.18 35.64
C SER A 714 14.82 -18.81 36.39
N TYR A 715 14.15 -19.82 36.97
CA TYR A 715 12.99 -19.65 37.83
C TYR A 715 12.97 -20.77 38.87
N GLU A 716 12.60 -20.43 40.10
CA GLU A 716 12.49 -21.37 41.22
C GLU A 716 11.03 -21.45 41.68
N PHE A 717 10.57 -22.66 41.97
CA PHE A 717 9.23 -22.90 42.49
C PHE A 717 9.22 -24.07 43.48
N SER A 718 8.25 -24.08 44.38
CA SER A 718 8.08 -25.16 45.37
C SER A 718 6.95 -26.10 45.00
N LEU A 719 7.16 -27.40 45.24
CA LEU A 719 6.12 -28.42 45.26
C LEU A 719 6.23 -29.26 46.55
N GLY A 720 5.09 -29.59 47.14
CA GLY A 720 5.01 -30.20 48.47
C GLY A 720 5.40 -29.21 49.56
N ASP A 721 5.60 -29.73 50.76
CA ASP A 721 5.78 -28.89 51.94
C ASP A 721 7.13 -28.15 51.96
N ASP A 722 8.18 -28.60 51.26
CA ASP A 722 9.52 -27.95 51.30
C ASP A 722 10.44 -28.20 50.07
N PHE A 723 9.97 -28.82 48.98
CA PHE A 723 10.87 -29.18 47.87
C PHE A 723 10.97 -28.07 46.81
N ILE A 724 12.15 -27.45 46.69
CA ILE A 724 12.42 -26.36 45.74
C ILE A 724 12.98 -26.93 44.43
N PHE A 725 12.30 -26.60 43.33
CA PHE A 725 12.72 -26.87 41.97
C PHE A 725 13.31 -25.62 41.33
N GLU A 726 14.52 -25.74 40.79
CA GLU A 726 15.16 -24.77 39.93
C GLU A 726 14.98 -25.21 38.48
N TRP A 727 14.46 -24.34 37.62
CA TRP A 727 14.16 -24.67 36.22
C TRP A 727 15.34 -25.31 35.49
N ASN A 728 16.54 -24.76 35.61
CA ASN A 728 17.72 -25.25 34.90
C ASN A 728 18.14 -26.67 35.33
N LYS A 729 18.01 -26.98 36.63
CA LYS A 729 18.20 -28.35 37.13
C LYS A 729 17.05 -29.26 36.72
N LEU A 730 15.81 -28.76 36.72
CA LEU A 730 14.61 -29.53 36.44
C LEU A 730 14.64 -30.08 35.01
N TYR A 731 14.84 -29.22 34.01
CA TYR A 731 14.82 -29.67 32.61
C TYR A 731 16.02 -30.58 32.29
N MET A 732 17.20 -30.33 32.86
CA MET A 732 18.36 -31.21 32.69
C MET A 732 18.13 -32.59 33.30
N SER A 733 17.50 -32.63 34.47
CA SER A 733 17.09 -33.88 35.13
C SER A 733 16.03 -34.61 34.32
N LEU A 734 15.07 -33.88 33.73
CA LEU A 734 14.06 -34.44 32.83
C LEU A 734 14.72 -35.03 31.58
N ASN A 735 15.64 -34.31 30.95
CA ASN A 735 16.36 -34.79 29.77
C ASN A 735 17.16 -36.06 30.05
N LYS A 736 17.83 -36.13 31.21
CA LYS A 736 18.52 -37.34 31.65
C LYS A 736 17.54 -38.49 31.87
N PHE A 737 16.41 -38.23 32.51
CA PHE A 737 15.36 -39.22 32.70
C PHE A 737 14.81 -39.74 31.36
N ILE A 738 14.57 -38.83 30.40
CA ILE A 738 14.05 -39.14 29.06
C ILE A 738 15.01 -40.07 28.30
N THR A 739 16.31 -39.77 28.28
CA THR A 739 17.26 -40.54 27.48
C THR A 739 17.84 -41.77 28.18
N GLU A 740 18.10 -41.71 29.49
CA GLU A 740 18.77 -42.80 30.22
C GLU A 740 17.80 -43.75 30.92
N ILE A 741 16.60 -43.31 31.31
CA ILE A 741 15.63 -44.13 32.05
C ILE A 741 14.48 -44.58 31.15
N LEU A 742 13.91 -43.65 30.38
CA LEU A 742 12.84 -43.97 29.43
C LEU A 742 13.37 -44.47 28.08
N GLU A 743 14.69 -44.36 27.84
CA GLU A 743 15.36 -44.75 26.60
C GLU A 743 14.72 -44.14 25.34
N LEU A 744 14.17 -42.93 25.48
CA LEU A 744 13.58 -42.18 24.37
C LEU A 744 14.66 -41.42 23.59
N PRO A 745 14.44 -41.14 22.29
CA PRO A 745 15.45 -40.45 21.49
C PRO A 745 15.67 -38.99 21.95
N GLU A 746 16.83 -38.43 21.64
CA GLU A 746 17.25 -37.08 22.06
C GLU A 746 16.30 -35.97 21.59
N ASP A 747 15.52 -36.21 20.55
CA ASP A 747 14.55 -35.26 20.04
C ASP A 747 13.36 -35.02 21.00
N LYS A 748 13.11 -35.94 21.94
CA LYS A 748 12.12 -35.81 23.02
C LYS A 748 12.62 -34.99 24.21
N GLN A 749 13.89 -34.60 24.25
CA GLN A 749 14.41 -33.68 25.25
C GLN A 749 13.79 -32.29 25.12
N ILE A 750 13.99 -31.44 26.12
CA ILE A 750 13.59 -30.03 26.13
C ILE A 750 14.79 -29.14 26.43
N GLY A 751 14.88 -27.99 25.78
CA GLY A 751 15.94 -27.00 26.04
C GLY A 751 15.54 -25.96 27.09
N GLN A 752 16.53 -25.19 27.52
CA GLN A 752 16.42 -24.13 28.53
C GLN A 752 15.29 -23.12 28.26
N PHE A 753 14.93 -22.86 26.99
CA PHE A 753 13.91 -21.90 26.59
C PHE A 753 12.59 -22.55 26.15
N PHE A 754 12.36 -23.81 26.53
CA PHE A 754 11.08 -24.49 26.31
C PHE A 754 9.91 -23.71 26.94
N ILE A 755 10.16 -23.10 28.10
CA ILE A 755 9.32 -22.06 28.71
C ILE A 755 10.17 -20.79 28.81
N LYS A 756 9.58 -19.63 28.54
CA LYS A 756 10.24 -18.32 28.71
C LYS A 756 9.60 -17.57 29.88
N PHE A 757 10.39 -17.21 30.87
CA PHE A 757 9.92 -16.51 32.07
C PHE A 757 10.10 -14.99 31.90
N GLU A 758 9.21 -14.33 31.16
CA GLU A 758 9.38 -12.91 30.75
C GLU A 758 8.87 -11.86 31.75
N ASN A 759 8.23 -12.23 32.87
CA ASN A 759 7.54 -11.26 33.75
C ASN A 759 7.92 -11.30 35.25
N ASN A 760 8.79 -12.21 35.71
CA ASN A 760 9.20 -12.39 37.12
C ASN A 760 8.07 -12.45 38.17
N VAL A 761 6.81 -12.52 37.76
CA VAL A 761 5.66 -12.68 38.65
C VAL A 761 5.43 -14.18 38.83
N ASP A 762 5.66 -14.65 40.07
CA ASP A 762 5.64 -16.07 40.45
C ASP A 762 4.43 -16.83 39.88
N LYS A 763 3.22 -16.27 40.04
CA LYS A 763 1.99 -16.90 39.57
C LYS A 763 2.01 -17.21 38.07
N TYR A 764 2.47 -16.27 37.24
CA TYR A 764 2.50 -16.46 35.79
C TYR A 764 3.59 -17.46 35.39
N CYS A 765 4.78 -17.38 35.98
CA CYS A 765 5.86 -18.33 35.70
C CYS A 765 5.48 -19.77 36.09
N TYR A 766 4.80 -19.94 37.23
CA TYR A 766 4.31 -21.22 37.69
C TYR A 766 3.23 -21.82 36.78
N GLU A 767 2.26 -21.00 36.38
CA GLU A 767 1.19 -21.40 35.45
C GLU A 767 1.77 -21.82 34.08
N GLU A 768 2.84 -21.18 33.60
CA GLU A 768 3.50 -21.58 32.35
C GLU A 768 4.13 -22.99 32.42
N ILE A 769 4.73 -23.37 33.56
CA ILE A 769 5.21 -24.74 33.80
C ILE A 769 4.04 -25.71 33.81
N GLN A 770 2.97 -25.37 34.52
CA GLN A 770 1.78 -26.20 34.57
C GLN A 770 1.17 -26.42 33.18
N ASN A 771 1.06 -25.37 32.37
CA ASN A 771 0.37 -25.37 31.09
C ASN A 771 1.18 -26.01 29.97
N LYS A 772 2.49 -25.75 29.93
CA LYS A 772 3.35 -26.17 28.80
C LYS A 772 4.14 -27.43 29.12
N LEU A 773 4.81 -27.48 30.27
CA LEU A 773 5.68 -28.62 30.62
C LEU A 773 4.87 -29.88 30.87
N LEU A 774 3.82 -29.81 31.71
CA LEU A 774 3.06 -31.02 32.07
C LEU A 774 2.37 -31.62 30.86
N HIS A 775 1.83 -30.80 29.97
CA HIS A 775 1.16 -31.26 28.75
C HIS A 775 2.15 -32.02 27.86
N TYR A 776 3.32 -31.45 27.60
CA TYR A 776 4.37 -32.10 26.81
C TYR A 776 4.87 -33.41 27.46
N LEU A 777 5.17 -33.38 28.76
CA LEU A 777 5.64 -34.58 29.45
C LEU A 777 4.59 -35.69 29.48
N TRP A 778 3.30 -35.35 29.53
CA TRP A 778 2.21 -36.33 29.52
C TRP A 778 1.97 -36.92 28.12
N ASP A 779 1.80 -36.07 27.11
CA ASP A 779 1.40 -36.49 25.77
C ASP A 779 2.57 -36.95 24.91
N ASP A 780 3.71 -36.25 24.94
CA ASP A 780 4.81 -36.49 24.00
C ASP A 780 5.89 -37.41 24.55
N VAL A 781 6.06 -37.45 25.87
CA VAL A 781 7.11 -38.21 26.55
C VAL A 781 6.55 -39.45 27.22
N GLN A 782 5.65 -39.29 28.19
CA GLN A 782 5.10 -40.40 28.98
C GLN A 782 4.25 -41.35 28.13
N SER A 783 3.55 -40.83 27.11
CA SER A 783 2.81 -41.68 26.17
C SER A 783 3.73 -42.40 25.18
N ALA A 784 4.96 -41.91 24.94
CA ALA A 784 5.94 -42.57 24.07
C ALA A 784 6.71 -43.69 24.78
N SER A 785 6.74 -43.71 26.12
CA SER A 785 7.55 -44.63 26.93
C SER A 785 6.91 -46.01 27.12
N PHE A 786 6.25 -46.58 26.11
CA PHE A 786 5.50 -47.85 26.18
C PHE A 786 6.32 -49.06 26.69
N ILE A 787 7.64 -48.95 26.76
CA ILE A 787 8.59 -50.02 27.05
C ILE A 787 9.13 -49.96 28.50
N SER A 788 9.11 -48.80 29.17
CA SER A 788 9.68 -48.66 30.54
C SER A 788 8.64 -48.90 31.63
N SER A 789 9.01 -49.64 32.69
CA SER A 789 8.20 -49.74 33.92
C SER A 789 8.18 -48.44 34.73
N GLU A 790 9.16 -47.58 34.48
CA GLU A 790 9.35 -46.31 35.16
C GLU A 790 8.49 -45.19 34.55
N ARG A 791 8.06 -44.26 35.41
CA ARG A 791 7.21 -43.11 35.04
C ARG A 791 7.80 -41.82 35.57
N ILE A 792 7.55 -40.73 34.84
CA ILE A 792 7.94 -39.37 35.28
C ILE A 792 7.08 -38.93 36.46
N PHE A 793 5.79 -39.26 36.43
CA PHE A 793 4.81 -38.87 37.44
C PHE A 793 4.47 -39.99 38.42
N LYS A 794 4.03 -39.63 39.63
CA LYS A 794 3.55 -40.61 40.62
C LYS A 794 2.38 -41.42 40.08
N SER A 795 2.36 -42.71 40.40
CA SER A 795 1.32 -43.67 39.96
C SER A 795 -0.10 -43.32 40.39
N LYS A 796 -0.28 -42.44 41.40
CA LYS A 796 -1.59 -41.94 41.84
C LYS A 796 -2.30 -41.09 40.77
N TYR A 797 -1.55 -40.43 39.87
CA TYR A 797 -2.13 -39.63 38.80
C TYR A 797 -2.39 -40.50 37.57
N LYS A 798 -3.66 -40.85 37.36
CA LYS A 798 -4.10 -41.72 36.25
C LYS A 798 -4.62 -40.96 35.04
N THR A 799 -4.92 -39.67 35.21
CA THR A 799 -5.44 -38.80 34.15
C THR A 799 -4.66 -37.49 34.15
N PHE A 800 -4.56 -36.85 32.98
CA PHE A 800 -3.96 -35.52 32.87
C PHE A 800 -4.65 -34.52 33.79
N SER A 801 -5.99 -34.55 33.89
CA SER A 801 -6.75 -33.67 34.81
C SER A 801 -6.30 -33.81 36.27
N SER A 802 -6.12 -35.05 36.75
CA SER A 802 -5.67 -35.29 38.13
C SER A 802 -4.22 -34.82 38.37
N LEU A 803 -3.35 -34.99 37.37
CA LEU A 803 -1.98 -34.49 37.42
C LEU A 803 -1.96 -32.95 37.45
N TYR A 804 -2.77 -32.35 36.58
CA TYR A 804 -2.87 -30.91 36.40
C TYR A 804 -3.43 -30.22 37.67
N GLU A 805 -4.46 -30.78 38.31
CA GLU A 805 -4.96 -30.30 39.61
C GLU A 805 -3.96 -30.51 40.75
N GLY A 806 -3.30 -31.67 40.81
CA GLY A 806 -2.26 -31.93 41.79
C GLY A 806 -1.12 -30.91 41.71
N PHE A 807 -0.67 -30.60 40.50
CA PHE A 807 0.32 -29.55 40.28
C PHE A 807 -0.25 -28.18 40.67
N LYS A 808 -1.48 -27.83 40.27
CA LYS A 808 -2.12 -26.55 40.67
C LYS A 808 -2.09 -26.29 42.18
N ASN A 809 -2.33 -27.36 42.95
CA ASN A 809 -2.35 -27.33 44.41
C ASN A 809 -0.95 -27.39 45.03
N ARG A 810 0.11 -27.24 44.23
CA ARG A 810 1.52 -27.39 44.60
C ARG A 810 1.83 -28.75 45.22
N GLU A 811 1.13 -29.82 44.85
CA GLU A 811 1.51 -31.17 45.28
C GLU A 811 2.76 -31.62 44.52
N ASN A 812 3.63 -32.41 45.17
CA ASN A 812 4.72 -33.06 44.45
C ASN A 812 4.17 -34.16 43.52
N VAL A 813 4.19 -33.87 42.22
CA VAL A 813 3.67 -34.75 41.16
C VAL A 813 4.67 -35.77 40.63
N PHE A 814 5.97 -35.54 40.80
CA PHE A 814 7.03 -36.33 40.18
C PHE A 814 7.31 -37.63 40.95
N SER A 815 7.74 -38.68 40.25
CA SER A 815 8.07 -39.98 40.84
C SER A 815 9.32 -39.91 41.72
N GLU A 816 9.45 -40.83 42.68
CA GLU A 816 10.64 -40.90 43.54
C GLU A 816 11.92 -41.08 42.72
N LYS A 817 11.84 -41.88 41.64
CA LYS A 817 12.97 -42.11 40.74
C LYS A 817 13.43 -40.83 40.04
N PHE A 818 12.50 -39.99 39.60
CA PHE A 818 12.83 -38.69 39.04
C PHE A 818 13.46 -37.76 40.09
N LEU A 819 12.90 -37.74 41.31
CA LEU A 819 13.41 -36.90 42.41
C LEU A 819 14.83 -37.31 42.84
N GLU A 820 15.17 -38.60 42.80
CA GLU A 820 16.55 -39.08 42.98
C GLU A 820 17.48 -38.44 41.96
N ILE A 821 17.12 -38.49 40.67
CA ILE A 821 17.93 -37.91 39.59
C ILE A 821 18.07 -36.40 39.77
N TYR A 822 16.99 -35.71 40.11
CA TYR A 822 17.01 -34.27 40.33
C TYR A 822 17.94 -33.85 41.49
N LYS A 823 17.97 -34.60 42.60
CA LYS A 823 18.86 -34.31 43.74
C LYS A 823 20.36 -34.49 43.42
N HIS A 824 20.68 -35.19 42.34
CA HIS A 824 22.05 -35.42 41.90
C HIS A 824 22.56 -34.38 40.89
N PHE A 825 21.70 -33.46 40.45
CA PHE A 825 22.02 -32.26 39.65
C PHE A 825 22.13 -31.03 40.56
#